data_AF-A0A962S6G4-F1
#
_entry.id   AF-A0A962S6G4-F1
#
_cell.length_a   1.000
_cell.length_b   1.000
_cell.length_c   1.000
_cell.angle_alpha   90.00
_cell.angle_beta   90.00
_cell.angle_gamma   90.00
#
_symmetry.space_group_name_H-M   'P 1'
#
loop_
_entity.id
_entity.type
_entity.pdbx_description
1 polymer ?
#
loop_
_entity_poly.entity_id
_entity_poly.type
_entity_poly.pdbx_seq_one_letter_code
_entity_poly.pdbx_strand_id
1 'polypeptide(L)'
;MNSYLNIDHVSITFPTDNGPLNVLKDITLKVEQGEFISLIGHSGCGKSTVLNIVAGLINATTGGVILEEKEVISPGPDRAVVFQNHSLLPWLSVYENVRLAVDQVFRKLKSRAERDQWTRHNLELVHMSHALDLKPSEISGGMKQRVGIARALAMEPKVLLMDEPFGALDSLTRTHMQDSLMEIQARLNNTVIMITHDVDESVLLSDRIVMLTNGPSAEIGQILDINLPRPRNRLELADDPQYNHYRAEVLRFLHERHQNPQKALERVDAAGSDSVAVQTTKRKTPGRLLEKSQLTLGFIPLTDCAPLVIAREKGYFAEQGLNVKLSRETSWANIRDKVSVGILDGAQMLAAIPLASVLPTSRSQPMVTSLSLDLNGNAISVSKELFGRMLGTGVDGLDTPSGSALALRKVIESDLRAGRKKLSFAMVFPDSTHNYLLRYWMASAGINPDRDVDLVVVPPPQMGNYLRAGILSGFCVGEPWNTFVVSEGIGHTLVTTHDIWNNHPEKVFGVTRSWADANPNTHISVVKAIIQACRWLDEPDNRIEAAEILSQGRYVNAPVDVLEKSLAGLLQNSSGQAIRKVEDFNVFHRYQANYLWRSHAVWFLSQMVRWGHVSNDINFENISRSVYRREIYAKAASDLGLPVPSSDCKIEGEHDESWCLSTEDGEVVMGADMFMDRRRFDAEKVRDYIQSFAALPALSDTIEVDSTQATKALSA
;
A
#
# COMPACT_ATOMS: atom_id res chain seq x y z
N MET A 1 -32.66 2.70 -31.29
CA MET A 1 -31.19 2.62 -31.16
C MET A 1 -30.90 1.31 -30.46
N ASN A 2 -30.38 0.31 -31.18
CA ASN A 2 -30.02 -0.99 -30.59
C ASN A 2 -28.66 -0.83 -29.90
N SER A 3 -28.56 -1.21 -28.64
CA SER A 3 -27.30 -1.25 -27.89
C SER A 3 -26.36 -2.31 -28.46
N TYR A 4 -25.06 -2.01 -28.56
CA TYR A 4 -24.06 -2.91 -29.14
C TYR A 4 -23.84 -4.16 -28.29
N LEU A 5 -23.62 -3.94 -26.99
CA LEU A 5 -23.58 -4.96 -25.95
C LEU A 5 -24.64 -4.63 -24.90
N ASN A 6 -25.49 -5.60 -24.57
CA ASN A 6 -26.55 -5.47 -23.58
C ASN A 6 -26.38 -6.53 -22.49
N ILE A 7 -26.16 -6.10 -21.26
CA ILE A 7 -26.26 -6.92 -20.07
C ILE A 7 -27.69 -6.74 -19.56
N ASP A 8 -28.50 -7.78 -19.60
CA ASP A 8 -29.94 -7.71 -19.34
C ASP A 8 -30.32 -8.51 -18.09
N HIS A 9 -30.68 -7.81 -17.01
CA HIS A 9 -31.16 -8.36 -15.74
C HIS A 9 -30.30 -9.51 -15.18
N VAL A 10 -28.97 -9.39 -15.32
CA VAL A 10 -28.03 -10.45 -14.96
C VAL A 10 -27.93 -10.58 -13.44
N SER A 11 -28.25 -11.78 -12.93
CA SER A 11 -28.01 -12.16 -11.53
C SER A 11 -27.21 -13.45 -11.47
N ILE A 12 -26.37 -13.61 -10.44
CA ILE A 12 -25.55 -14.82 -10.27
C ILE A 12 -25.48 -15.27 -8.82
N THR A 13 -25.82 -16.53 -8.60
CA THR A 13 -25.77 -17.21 -7.31
C THR A 13 -24.84 -18.41 -7.39
N PHE A 14 -23.82 -18.45 -6.53
CA PHE A 14 -22.91 -19.59 -6.44
C PHE A 14 -23.37 -20.55 -5.32
N PRO A 15 -23.31 -21.88 -5.55
CA PRO A 15 -23.47 -22.84 -4.47
C PRO A 15 -22.24 -22.76 -3.56
N THR A 16 -22.44 -22.60 -2.25
CA THR A 16 -21.36 -22.67 -1.26
C THR A 16 -21.75 -23.59 -0.10
N ASP A 17 -20.77 -24.09 0.65
CA ASP A 17 -20.99 -25.00 1.79
C ASP A 17 -21.85 -24.36 2.90
N ASN A 18 -21.91 -23.03 2.96
CA ASN A 18 -22.72 -22.26 3.93
C ASN A 18 -24.07 -21.79 3.35
N GLY A 19 -24.48 -22.29 2.17
CA GLY A 19 -25.70 -21.93 1.46
C GLY A 19 -25.46 -21.18 0.13
N PRO A 20 -26.51 -20.89 -0.66
CA PRO A 20 -26.37 -20.16 -1.92
C PRO A 20 -25.92 -18.71 -1.68
N LEU A 21 -24.79 -18.32 -2.27
CA LEU A 21 -24.26 -16.96 -2.20
C LEU A 21 -24.66 -16.18 -3.46
N ASN A 22 -25.64 -15.29 -3.33
CA ASN A 22 -26.03 -14.38 -4.41
C ASN A 22 -25.02 -13.23 -4.52
N VAL A 23 -24.23 -13.18 -5.58
CA VAL A 23 -23.13 -12.21 -5.75
C VAL A 23 -23.60 -10.97 -6.50
N LEU A 24 -24.34 -11.15 -7.60
CA LEU A 24 -24.88 -10.05 -8.41
C LEU A 24 -26.39 -10.19 -8.50
N LYS A 25 -27.08 -9.06 -8.42
CA LYS A 25 -28.53 -8.98 -8.57
C LYS A 25 -28.85 -7.94 -9.63
N ASP A 26 -29.69 -8.34 -10.57
CA ASP A 26 -30.34 -7.47 -11.55
C ASP A 26 -29.45 -6.43 -12.24
N ILE A 27 -28.26 -6.86 -12.70
CA ILE A 27 -27.34 -5.98 -13.41
C ILE A 27 -27.87 -5.74 -14.83
N THR A 28 -28.23 -4.49 -15.11
CA THR A 28 -28.70 -4.04 -16.43
C THR A 28 -27.83 -2.90 -16.96
N LEU A 29 -27.10 -3.13 -18.04
CA LEU A 29 -26.17 -2.17 -18.64
C LEU A 29 -26.19 -2.26 -20.17
N LYS A 30 -26.38 -1.12 -20.83
CA LYS A 30 -26.31 -0.99 -22.29
C LYS A 30 -25.05 -0.24 -22.68
N VAL A 31 -24.24 -0.84 -23.54
CA VAL A 31 -22.95 -0.30 -24.02
C VAL A 31 -23.05 0.01 -25.51
N GLU A 32 -22.58 1.19 -25.90
CA GLU A 32 -22.52 1.64 -27.29
C GLU A 32 -21.23 1.16 -27.98
N GLN A 33 -21.24 1.13 -29.31
CA GLN A 33 -20.07 0.70 -30.06
C GLN A 33 -18.97 1.77 -30.01
N GLY A 34 -17.73 1.35 -29.68
CA GLY A 34 -16.57 2.24 -29.55
C GLY A 34 -16.46 2.92 -28.18
N GLU A 35 -17.39 2.62 -27.28
CA GLU A 35 -17.44 3.21 -25.94
C GLU A 35 -16.38 2.61 -25.01
N PHE A 36 -15.77 3.45 -24.16
CA PHE A 36 -14.90 3.02 -23.06
C PHE A 36 -15.64 3.12 -21.73
N ILE A 37 -15.90 1.98 -21.08
CA ILE A 37 -16.57 1.92 -19.78
C ILE A 37 -15.61 1.41 -18.70
N SER A 38 -15.62 2.04 -17.53
CA SER A 38 -15.01 1.48 -16.32
C SER A 38 -16.06 0.96 -15.34
N LEU A 39 -15.82 -0.23 -14.79
CA LEU A 39 -16.55 -0.83 -13.69
C LEU A 39 -15.78 -0.59 -12.38
N ILE A 40 -16.39 0.16 -11.47
CA ILE A 40 -15.84 0.50 -10.15
C ILE A 40 -16.75 -0.03 -9.05
N GLY A 41 -16.17 -0.38 -7.90
CA GLY A 41 -16.91 -0.87 -6.73
C GLY A 41 -15.97 -1.50 -5.71
N HIS A 42 -16.47 -1.78 -4.51
CA HIS A 42 -15.66 -2.38 -3.43
C HIS A 42 -15.10 -3.76 -3.80
N SER A 43 -14.05 -4.17 -3.08
CA SER A 43 -13.55 -5.55 -3.23
C SER A 43 -14.65 -6.55 -2.87
N GLY A 44 -14.79 -7.61 -3.66
CA GLY A 44 -15.81 -8.64 -3.46
C GLY A 44 -17.24 -8.30 -3.90
N CYS A 45 -17.49 -7.14 -4.53
CA CYS A 45 -18.83 -6.83 -5.06
C CYS A 45 -19.19 -7.52 -6.40
N GLY A 46 -18.29 -8.33 -6.97
CA GLY A 46 -18.58 -9.10 -8.19
C GLY A 46 -18.19 -8.43 -9.51
N LYS A 47 -17.30 -7.41 -9.52
CA LYS A 47 -16.78 -6.79 -10.76
C LYS A 47 -16.23 -7.83 -11.75
N SER A 48 -15.27 -8.66 -11.32
CA SER A 48 -14.69 -9.72 -12.16
C SER A 48 -15.74 -10.77 -12.55
N THR A 49 -16.79 -10.95 -11.74
CA THR A 49 -17.93 -11.81 -12.09
C THR A 49 -18.72 -11.23 -13.26
N VAL A 50 -19.01 -9.93 -13.27
CA VAL A 50 -19.64 -9.24 -14.42
C VAL A 50 -18.78 -9.43 -15.67
N LEU A 51 -17.47 -9.17 -15.57
CA LEU A 51 -16.55 -9.30 -16.70
C LEU A 51 -16.48 -10.74 -17.24
N ASN A 52 -16.44 -11.74 -16.35
CA ASN A 52 -16.43 -13.16 -16.76
C ASN A 52 -17.75 -13.61 -17.41
N ILE A 53 -18.90 -13.05 -16.99
CA ILE A 53 -20.19 -13.29 -17.65
C ILE A 53 -20.20 -12.68 -19.04
N VAL A 54 -19.74 -11.42 -19.17
CA VAL A 54 -19.62 -10.79 -20.49
C VAL A 54 -18.66 -11.57 -21.39
N ALA A 55 -17.55 -12.09 -20.86
CA ALA A 55 -16.62 -12.94 -21.61
C ALA A 55 -17.22 -14.29 -22.03
N GLY A 56 -18.34 -14.72 -21.44
CA GLY A 56 -18.93 -16.05 -21.63
C GLY A 56 -18.18 -17.16 -20.90
N LEU A 57 -17.34 -16.84 -19.91
CA LEU A 57 -16.61 -17.80 -19.08
C LEU A 57 -17.47 -18.35 -17.95
N ILE A 58 -18.47 -17.58 -17.51
CA ILE A 58 -19.42 -17.94 -16.45
C ILE A 58 -20.82 -17.62 -16.97
N ASN A 59 -21.76 -18.56 -16.84
CA ASN A 59 -23.16 -18.30 -17.18
C ASN A 59 -23.89 -17.65 -15.99
N ALA A 60 -24.71 -16.64 -16.27
CA ALA A 60 -25.58 -16.04 -15.26
C ALA A 60 -26.64 -17.05 -14.78
N THR A 61 -27.10 -16.90 -13.54
CA THR A 61 -28.21 -17.71 -13.01
C THR A 61 -29.54 -17.25 -13.59
N THR A 62 -29.71 -15.94 -13.78
CA THR A 62 -30.85 -15.33 -14.47
C THR A 62 -30.37 -14.16 -15.33
N GLY A 63 -31.15 -13.80 -16.34
CA GLY A 63 -30.76 -12.79 -17.32
C GLY A 63 -29.70 -13.31 -18.30
N GLY A 64 -29.14 -12.42 -19.11
CA GLY A 64 -28.17 -12.80 -20.12
C GLY A 64 -27.38 -11.61 -20.67
N VAL A 65 -26.37 -11.92 -21.47
CA VAL A 65 -25.57 -10.92 -22.18
C VAL A 65 -25.78 -11.10 -23.68
N ILE A 66 -26.08 -10.02 -24.39
CA ILE A 66 -26.33 -10.00 -25.83
C ILE A 66 -25.29 -9.09 -26.48
N LEU A 67 -24.52 -9.62 -27.44
CA LEU A 67 -23.57 -8.87 -28.26
C LEU A 67 -24.01 -8.96 -29.72
N GLU A 68 -24.28 -7.82 -30.36
CA GLU A 68 -24.80 -7.76 -31.75
C GLU A 68 -25.98 -8.72 -32.00
N GLU A 69 -27.00 -8.65 -31.14
CA GLU A 69 -28.22 -9.46 -31.22
C GLU A 69 -28.01 -10.97 -31.00
N LYS A 70 -26.80 -11.39 -30.59
CA LYS A 70 -26.49 -12.78 -30.25
C LYS A 70 -26.23 -12.94 -28.77
N GLU A 71 -26.90 -13.91 -28.15
CA GLU A 71 -26.68 -14.26 -26.76
C GLU A 71 -25.28 -14.87 -26.56
N VAL A 72 -24.59 -14.42 -25.51
CA VAL A 72 -23.27 -14.90 -25.11
C VAL A 72 -23.46 -16.08 -24.16
N ILE A 73 -23.27 -17.28 -24.68
CA ILE A 73 -23.38 -18.55 -23.92
C ILE A 73 -22.02 -19.25 -23.71
N SER A 74 -20.97 -18.76 -24.36
CA SER A 74 -19.63 -19.37 -24.33
C SER A 74 -18.56 -18.33 -24.68
N PRO A 75 -17.28 -18.57 -24.35
CA PRO A 75 -16.20 -17.67 -24.76
C PRO A 75 -16.00 -17.71 -26.27
N GLY A 76 -15.55 -16.58 -26.83
CA GLY A 76 -15.37 -16.40 -28.27
C GLY A 76 -14.32 -15.33 -28.60
N PRO A 77 -13.72 -15.37 -29.81
CA PRO A 77 -12.66 -14.43 -30.21
C PRO A 77 -13.16 -12.99 -30.37
N ASP A 78 -14.48 -12.80 -30.47
CA ASP A 78 -15.14 -11.50 -30.49
C ASP A 78 -15.12 -10.78 -29.12
N ARG A 79 -14.72 -11.47 -28.04
CA ARG A 79 -14.60 -10.91 -26.69
C ARG A 79 -13.26 -11.32 -26.07
N ALA A 80 -12.26 -10.47 -26.20
CA ALA A 80 -10.92 -10.78 -25.68
C ALA A 80 -10.75 -10.26 -24.25
N VAL A 81 -10.13 -11.07 -23.38
CA VAL A 81 -9.89 -10.73 -21.98
C VAL A 81 -8.39 -10.48 -21.74
N VAL A 82 -8.08 -9.36 -21.09
CA VAL A 82 -6.77 -9.03 -20.52
C VAL A 82 -6.87 -9.18 -19.01
N PHE A 83 -6.23 -10.22 -18.47
CA PHE A 83 -6.25 -10.52 -17.04
C PHE A 83 -5.21 -9.73 -16.25
N GLN A 84 -5.47 -9.52 -14.94
CA GLN A 84 -4.54 -8.92 -13.99
C GLN A 84 -3.20 -9.66 -13.92
N ASN A 85 -3.24 -11.00 -13.95
CA ASN A 85 -2.07 -11.81 -14.22
C ASN A 85 -1.89 -11.88 -15.73
N HIS A 86 -0.77 -11.34 -16.24
CA HIS A 86 -0.43 -11.24 -17.67
C HIS A 86 -0.71 -12.50 -18.51
N SER A 87 -0.78 -13.69 -17.88
CA SER A 87 -1.21 -14.96 -18.46
C SER A 87 -0.48 -15.30 -19.76
N LEU A 88 0.78 -14.88 -19.86
CA LEU A 88 1.67 -15.22 -20.96
C LEU A 88 2.19 -16.64 -20.76
N LEU A 89 2.32 -17.38 -21.85
CA LEU A 89 2.87 -18.72 -21.83
C LEU A 89 4.40 -18.59 -21.70
N PRO A 90 5.00 -19.04 -20.58
CA PRO A 90 6.39 -18.72 -20.24
C PRO A 90 7.41 -19.40 -21.16
N TRP A 91 7.01 -20.46 -21.88
CA TRP A 91 7.85 -21.17 -22.83
C TRP A 91 7.81 -20.59 -24.25
N LEU A 92 6.91 -19.64 -24.53
CA LEU A 92 6.80 -18.97 -25.83
C LEU A 92 7.48 -17.59 -25.79
N SER A 93 8.08 -17.15 -26.89
CA SER A 93 8.55 -15.77 -27.05
C SER A 93 7.40 -14.75 -27.05
N VAL A 94 7.73 -13.46 -27.00
CA VAL A 94 6.77 -12.36 -27.17
C VAL A 94 6.00 -12.50 -28.48
N TYR A 95 6.73 -12.73 -29.58
CA TYR A 95 6.13 -12.97 -30.89
C TYR A 95 5.21 -14.20 -30.86
N GLU A 96 5.67 -15.31 -30.30
CA GLU A 96 4.91 -16.57 -30.26
C GLU A 96 3.65 -16.47 -29.39
N ASN A 97 3.69 -15.71 -28.29
CA ASN A 97 2.53 -15.46 -27.44
C ASN A 97 1.40 -14.75 -28.20
N VAL A 98 1.72 -13.76 -29.05
CA VAL A 98 0.73 -13.07 -29.89
C VAL A 98 0.34 -13.93 -31.08
N ARG A 99 1.33 -14.58 -31.73
CA ARG A 99 1.12 -15.45 -32.89
C ARG A 99 0.15 -16.58 -32.60
N LEU A 100 0.18 -17.13 -31.38
CA LEU A 100 -0.74 -18.18 -30.95
C LEU A 100 -2.22 -17.75 -31.09
N ALA A 101 -2.54 -16.53 -30.65
CA ALA A 101 -3.90 -15.98 -30.77
C ALA A 101 -4.29 -15.78 -32.24
N VAL A 102 -3.38 -15.21 -33.03
CA VAL A 102 -3.57 -14.99 -34.47
C VAL A 102 -3.82 -16.31 -35.21
N ASP A 103 -3.04 -17.34 -34.89
CA ASP A 103 -3.17 -18.66 -35.50
C ASP A 103 -4.48 -19.32 -35.09
N GLN A 104 -4.90 -19.21 -33.83
CA GLN A 104 -6.15 -19.80 -33.38
C GLN A 104 -7.38 -19.20 -34.08
N VAL A 105 -7.38 -17.88 -34.34
CA VAL A 105 -8.51 -17.18 -34.96
C VAL A 105 -8.45 -17.23 -36.50
N PHE A 106 -7.27 -17.00 -37.09
CA PHE A 106 -7.13 -16.76 -38.53
C PHE A 106 -6.51 -17.89 -39.33
N ARG A 107 -6.18 -19.05 -38.74
CA ARG A 107 -5.55 -20.17 -39.48
C ARG A 107 -6.29 -20.60 -40.75
N LYS A 108 -7.62 -20.44 -40.81
CA LYS A 108 -8.43 -20.78 -41.99
C LYS A 108 -8.70 -19.58 -42.93
N LEU A 109 -8.40 -18.36 -42.48
CA LEU A 109 -8.78 -17.11 -43.16
C LEU A 109 -7.58 -16.37 -43.77
N LYS A 110 -6.39 -16.48 -43.14
CA LYS A 110 -5.17 -15.76 -43.52
C LYS A 110 -4.04 -16.76 -43.80
N SER A 111 -3.26 -16.50 -44.85
CA SER A 111 -2.04 -17.24 -45.17
C SER A 111 -1.00 -17.14 -44.04
N ARG A 112 0.05 -17.97 -44.08
CA ARG A 112 1.11 -17.94 -43.07
C ARG A 112 1.84 -16.59 -43.01
N ALA A 113 2.02 -15.95 -44.17
CA ALA A 113 2.68 -14.65 -44.32
C ALA A 113 1.80 -13.51 -43.78
N GLU A 114 0.51 -13.50 -44.11
CA GLU A 114 -0.44 -12.50 -43.58
C GLU A 114 -0.56 -12.60 -42.06
N ARG A 115 -0.56 -13.82 -41.50
CA ARG A 115 -0.55 -14.01 -40.04
C ARG A 115 0.75 -13.52 -39.38
N ASP A 116 1.90 -13.63 -40.06
CA ASP A 116 3.17 -13.08 -39.56
C ASP A 116 3.13 -11.56 -39.52
N GLN A 117 2.73 -10.94 -40.64
CA GLN A 117 2.59 -9.50 -40.75
C GLN A 117 1.59 -8.95 -39.73
N TRP A 118 0.45 -9.62 -39.55
CA TRP A 118 -0.56 -9.24 -38.56
C TRP A 118 -0.04 -9.32 -37.11
N THR A 119 0.73 -10.37 -36.80
CA THR A 119 1.38 -10.53 -35.48
C THR A 119 2.35 -9.38 -35.21
N ARG A 120 3.22 -9.07 -36.18
CA ARG A 120 4.18 -7.97 -36.07
C ARG A 120 3.49 -6.61 -35.94
N HIS A 121 2.44 -6.39 -36.73
CA HIS A 121 1.64 -5.17 -36.66
C HIS A 121 1.04 -4.93 -35.27
N ASN A 122 0.45 -5.96 -34.64
CA ASN A 122 -0.12 -5.83 -33.29
C ASN A 122 0.95 -5.63 -32.21
N LEU A 123 2.13 -6.22 -32.38
CA LEU A 123 3.27 -5.96 -31.48
C LEU A 123 3.81 -4.54 -31.65
N GLU A 124 3.79 -4.00 -32.87
CA GLU A 124 4.16 -2.61 -33.14
C GLU A 124 3.17 -1.62 -32.52
N LEU A 125 1.86 -1.90 -32.59
CA LEU A 125 0.81 -1.08 -31.97
C LEU A 125 1.00 -0.88 -30.45
N VAL A 126 1.61 -1.86 -29.77
CA VAL A 126 1.93 -1.77 -28.35
C VAL A 126 3.41 -1.47 -28.07
N HIS A 127 4.17 -1.01 -29.07
CA HIS A 127 5.60 -0.69 -28.95
C HIS A 127 6.52 -1.86 -28.50
N MET A 128 6.19 -3.09 -28.91
CA MET A 128 6.95 -4.31 -28.57
C MET A 128 7.82 -4.86 -29.72
N SER A 129 7.99 -4.12 -30.82
CA SER A 129 8.79 -4.54 -31.99
C SER A 129 10.26 -4.85 -31.69
N HIS A 130 10.82 -4.30 -30.61
CA HIS A 130 12.23 -4.50 -30.22
C HIS A 130 12.47 -5.78 -29.42
N ALA A 131 11.41 -6.45 -28.95
CA ALA A 131 11.48 -7.54 -27.98
C ALA A 131 10.84 -8.85 -28.49
N LEU A 132 10.70 -9.00 -29.81
CA LEU A 132 9.95 -10.10 -30.46
C LEU A 132 10.43 -11.49 -30.02
N ASP A 133 11.74 -11.68 -29.91
CA ASP A 133 12.36 -12.98 -29.65
C ASP A 133 12.58 -13.27 -28.16
N LEU A 134 12.33 -12.28 -27.29
CA LEU A 134 12.47 -12.43 -25.84
C LEU A 134 11.33 -13.27 -25.28
N LYS A 135 11.59 -14.01 -24.21
CA LYS A 135 10.59 -14.75 -23.44
C LYS A 135 9.97 -13.89 -22.34
N PRO A 136 8.78 -14.24 -21.82
CA PRO A 136 8.16 -13.54 -20.70
C PRO A 136 9.09 -13.37 -19.49
N SER A 137 10.00 -14.32 -19.22
CA SER A 137 10.97 -14.20 -18.13
C SER A 137 12.03 -13.10 -18.30
N GLU A 138 12.21 -12.59 -19.52
CA GLU A 138 13.27 -11.66 -19.93
C GLU A 138 12.77 -10.22 -20.11
N ILE A 139 11.47 -9.98 -19.89
CA ILE A 139 10.82 -8.68 -20.09
C ILE A 139 10.13 -8.19 -18.81
N SER A 140 10.02 -6.87 -18.64
CA SER A 140 9.42 -6.25 -17.45
C SER A 140 7.92 -6.54 -17.30
N GLY A 141 7.34 -6.29 -16.13
CA GLY A 141 5.88 -6.40 -15.91
C GLY A 141 5.07 -5.59 -16.93
N GLY A 142 5.46 -4.33 -17.16
CA GLY A 142 4.82 -3.50 -18.18
C GLY A 142 4.92 -4.07 -19.60
N MET A 143 6.07 -4.63 -19.95
CA MET A 143 6.25 -5.29 -21.25
C MET A 143 5.37 -6.55 -21.35
N LYS A 144 5.26 -7.35 -20.28
CA LYS A 144 4.33 -8.49 -20.26
C LYS A 144 2.89 -8.04 -20.49
N GLN A 145 2.50 -6.92 -19.89
CA GLN A 145 1.15 -6.39 -20.04
C GLN A 145 0.87 -5.91 -21.46
N ARG A 146 1.82 -5.21 -22.08
CA ARG A 146 1.76 -4.85 -23.50
C ARG A 146 1.55 -6.07 -24.40
N VAL A 147 2.28 -7.15 -24.14
CA VAL A 147 2.14 -8.40 -24.92
C VAL A 147 0.78 -9.05 -24.68
N GLY A 148 0.26 -9.00 -23.45
CA GLY A 148 -1.09 -9.45 -23.13
C GLY A 148 -2.17 -8.67 -23.91
N ILE A 149 -2.04 -7.34 -23.96
CA ILE A 149 -2.92 -6.44 -24.73
C ILE A 149 -2.80 -6.72 -26.23
N ALA A 150 -1.58 -6.82 -26.77
CA ALA A 150 -1.37 -7.15 -28.18
C ALA A 150 -1.96 -8.49 -28.57
N ARG A 151 -1.83 -9.51 -27.71
CA ARG A 151 -2.43 -10.83 -27.93
C ARG A 151 -3.96 -10.76 -27.98
N ALA A 152 -4.58 -9.94 -27.13
CA ALA A 152 -6.03 -9.72 -27.12
C ALA A 152 -6.49 -8.97 -28.37
N LEU A 153 -5.84 -7.85 -28.72
CA LEU A 153 -6.15 -7.03 -29.90
C LEU A 153 -5.94 -7.79 -31.21
N ALA A 154 -4.92 -8.66 -31.26
CA ALA A 154 -4.60 -9.44 -32.45
C ALA A 154 -5.71 -10.43 -32.85
N MET A 155 -6.70 -10.70 -31.98
CA MET A 155 -7.88 -11.49 -32.32
C MET A 155 -8.97 -10.69 -33.06
N GLU A 156 -8.80 -9.37 -33.23
CA GLU A 156 -9.82 -8.43 -33.73
C GLU A 156 -11.14 -8.51 -32.90
N PRO A 157 -11.09 -8.34 -31.56
CA PRO A 157 -12.27 -8.47 -30.73
C PRO A 157 -13.23 -7.29 -30.93
N LYS A 158 -14.52 -7.58 -30.80
CA LYS A 158 -15.60 -6.58 -30.77
C LYS A 158 -15.63 -5.82 -29.45
N VAL A 159 -15.36 -6.52 -28.35
CA VAL A 159 -15.27 -5.97 -27.00
C VAL A 159 -13.96 -6.41 -26.36
N LEU A 160 -13.17 -5.44 -25.91
CA LEU A 160 -11.96 -5.67 -25.12
C LEU A 160 -12.31 -5.58 -23.64
N LEU A 161 -12.13 -6.68 -22.91
CA LEU A 161 -12.40 -6.80 -21.49
C LEU A 161 -11.08 -6.75 -20.73
N MET A 162 -10.92 -5.85 -19.77
CA MET A 162 -9.68 -5.69 -19.01
C MET A 162 -9.95 -5.77 -17.51
N ASP A 163 -9.32 -6.71 -16.82
CA ASP A 163 -9.43 -6.85 -15.36
C ASP A 163 -8.17 -6.32 -14.67
N GLU A 164 -8.29 -5.14 -14.05
CA GLU A 164 -7.21 -4.39 -13.38
C GLU A 164 -5.88 -4.36 -14.17
N PRO A 165 -5.89 -3.84 -15.42
CA PRO A 165 -4.75 -3.97 -16.34
C PRO A 165 -3.49 -3.21 -15.88
N PHE A 166 -3.58 -2.37 -14.85
CA PHE A 166 -2.52 -1.49 -14.38
C PHE A 166 -2.10 -1.73 -12.92
N GLY A 167 -2.85 -2.55 -12.17
CA GLY A 167 -2.71 -2.65 -10.71
C GLY A 167 -1.35 -3.18 -10.25
N ALA A 168 -0.68 -3.98 -11.08
CA ALA A 168 0.63 -4.58 -10.78
C ALA A 168 1.84 -3.77 -11.30
N LEU A 169 1.61 -2.59 -11.88
CA LEU A 169 2.66 -1.77 -12.51
C LEU A 169 3.12 -0.62 -11.60
N ASP A 170 4.41 -0.26 -11.69
CA ASP A 170 4.95 0.95 -11.07
C ASP A 170 4.36 2.22 -11.72
N SER A 171 4.47 3.36 -11.04
CA SER A 171 3.81 4.61 -11.43
C SER A 171 4.19 5.13 -12.83
N LEU A 172 5.44 4.97 -13.25
CA LEU A 172 5.90 5.47 -14.55
C LEU A 172 5.42 4.53 -15.67
N THR A 173 5.62 3.23 -15.49
CA THR A 173 5.16 2.21 -16.44
C THR A 173 3.65 2.24 -16.60
N ARG A 174 2.91 2.44 -15.51
CA ARG A 174 1.45 2.61 -15.51
C ARG A 174 1.02 3.79 -16.38
N THR A 175 1.65 4.95 -16.21
CA THR A 175 1.32 6.17 -16.97
C THR A 175 1.50 5.94 -18.48
N HIS A 176 2.67 5.45 -18.90
CA HIS A 176 2.90 5.15 -20.32
C HIS A 176 1.91 4.13 -20.89
N MET A 177 1.47 3.16 -20.08
CA MET A 177 0.51 2.17 -20.52
C MET A 177 -0.90 2.73 -20.70
N GLN A 178 -1.32 3.65 -19.83
CA GLN A 178 -2.60 4.33 -19.95
C GLN A 178 -2.64 5.18 -21.22
N ASP A 179 -1.56 5.92 -21.49
CA ASP A 179 -1.42 6.73 -22.71
C ASP A 179 -1.48 5.84 -23.97
N SER A 180 -0.74 4.73 -23.97
CA SER A 180 -0.77 3.75 -25.08
C SER A 180 -2.18 3.19 -25.31
N LEU A 181 -2.94 2.87 -24.25
CA LEU A 181 -4.30 2.36 -24.38
C LEU A 181 -5.27 3.42 -24.92
N MET A 182 -5.10 4.69 -24.53
CA MET A 182 -5.86 5.80 -25.11
C MET A 182 -5.58 5.97 -26.60
N GLU A 183 -4.32 5.92 -26.99
CA GLU A 183 -3.91 6.01 -28.41
C GLU A 183 -4.47 4.85 -29.23
N ILE A 184 -4.37 3.62 -28.71
CA ILE A 184 -4.90 2.42 -29.36
C ILE A 184 -6.42 2.52 -29.50
N GLN A 185 -7.15 2.92 -28.46
CA GLN A 185 -8.61 3.05 -28.53
C GLN A 185 -9.02 4.17 -29.49
N ALA A 186 -8.34 5.31 -29.48
CA ALA A 186 -8.60 6.39 -30.43
C ALA A 186 -8.37 5.96 -31.88
N ARG A 187 -7.36 5.10 -32.12
CA ARG A 187 -7.03 4.58 -33.46
C ARG A 187 -7.98 3.48 -33.93
N LEU A 188 -8.35 2.56 -33.06
CA LEU A 188 -9.14 1.37 -33.41
C LEU A 188 -10.64 1.55 -33.22
N ASN A 189 -11.06 2.56 -32.44
CA ASN A 189 -12.44 2.79 -32.02
C ASN A 189 -13.12 1.51 -31.50
N ASN A 190 -12.37 0.71 -30.73
CA ASN A 190 -12.85 -0.53 -30.15
C ASN A 190 -13.64 -0.26 -28.86
N THR A 191 -14.65 -1.10 -28.58
CA THR A 191 -15.43 -1.04 -27.35
C THR A 191 -14.62 -1.66 -26.21
N VAL A 192 -14.50 -0.97 -25.08
CA VAL A 192 -13.65 -1.39 -23.96
C VAL A 192 -14.45 -1.41 -22.65
N ILE A 193 -14.36 -2.50 -21.91
CA ILE A 193 -14.84 -2.58 -20.51
C ILE A 193 -13.64 -2.87 -19.61
N MET A 194 -13.34 -1.94 -18.71
CA MET A 194 -12.22 -2.05 -17.78
C MET A 194 -12.73 -2.15 -16.35
N ILE A 195 -12.15 -3.05 -15.57
CA ILE A 195 -12.24 -3.02 -14.11
C ILE A 195 -11.03 -2.28 -13.59
N THR A 196 -11.25 -1.29 -12.73
CA THR A 196 -10.18 -0.63 -11.98
C THR A 196 -10.63 -0.32 -10.57
N HIS A 197 -9.66 -0.19 -9.67
CA HIS A 197 -9.85 0.37 -8.33
C HIS A 197 -9.30 1.79 -8.22
N ASP A 198 -8.66 2.30 -9.26
CA ASP A 198 -8.05 3.63 -9.32
C ASP A 198 -9.05 4.63 -9.93
N VAL A 199 -9.33 5.69 -9.18
CA VAL A 199 -10.31 6.71 -9.59
C VAL A 199 -9.79 7.55 -10.74
N ASP A 200 -8.50 7.89 -10.72
CA ASP A 200 -7.88 8.67 -11.79
C ASP A 200 -7.91 7.90 -13.10
N GLU A 201 -7.67 6.58 -13.07
CA GLU A 201 -7.81 5.71 -14.25
C GLU A 201 -9.21 5.77 -14.86
N SER A 202 -10.23 5.66 -14.01
CA SER A 202 -11.61 5.62 -14.48
C SER A 202 -12.07 6.92 -15.11
N VAL A 203 -11.70 8.07 -14.53
CA VAL A 203 -12.06 9.38 -15.07
C VAL A 203 -11.22 9.70 -16.31
N LEU A 204 -9.95 9.31 -16.33
CA LEU A 204 -9.06 9.55 -17.47
C LEU A 204 -9.48 8.75 -18.70
N LEU A 205 -9.82 7.48 -18.56
CA LEU A 205 -9.98 6.57 -19.72
C LEU A 205 -11.43 6.43 -20.21
N SER A 206 -12.43 6.62 -19.34
CA SER A 206 -13.80 6.18 -19.62
C SER A 206 -14.69 7.29 -20.15
N ASP A 207 -15.63 6.93 -21.02
CA ASP A 207 -16.78 7.75 -21.36
C ASP A 207 -17.87 7.62 -20.29
N ARG A 208 -18.00 6.44 -19.68
CA ARG A 208 -18.88 6.21 -18.52
C ARG A 208 -18.22 5.38 -17.43
N ILE A 209 -18.53 5.71 -16.18
CA ILE A 209 -18.10 4.96 -15.01
C ILE A 209 -19.33 4.32 -14.37
N VAL A 210 -19.38 2.99 -14.43
CA VAL A 210 -20.46 2.18 -13.85
C VAL A 210 -20.02 1.75 -12.46
N MET A 211 -20.73 2.22 -11.44
CA MET A 211 -20.37 2.01 -10.05
C MET A 211 -21.31 0.98 -9.39
N LEU A 212 -20.74 -0.14 -8.96
CA LEU A 212 -21.43 -1.25 -8.32
C LEU A 212 -21.56 -1.05 -6.82
N THR A 213 -22.70 -1.47 -6.27
CA THR A 213 -22.94 -1.50 -4.81
C THR A 213 -22.11 -2.58 -4.13
N ASN A 214 -22.18 -2.66 -2.80
CA ASN A 214 -21.42 -3.67 -2.03
C ASN A 214 -22.05 -5.06 -2.22
N GLY A 215 -21.20 -6.08 -2.31
CA GLY A 215 -21.66 -7.47 -2.25
C GLY A 215 -21.94 -7.92 -0.81
N PRO A 216 -22.64 -9.06 -0.62
CA PRO A 216 -23.30 -9.87 -1.65
C PRO A 216 -24.55 -9.21 -2.25
N SER A 217 -25.00 -9.67 -3.42
CA SER A 217 -26.13 -9.12 -4.20
C SER A 217 -25.89 -7.68 -4.67
N ALA A 218 -24.71 -7.43 -5.23
CA ALA A 218 -24.40 -6.12 -5.78
C ALA A 218 -25.28 -5.82 -7.00
N GLU A 219 -25.68 -4.55 -7.11
CA GLU A 219 -26.49 -3.95 -8.17
C GLU A 219 -25.69 -2.77 -8.76
N ILE A 220 -26.12 -2.21 -9.89
CA ILE A 220 -25.57 -0.93 -10.37
C ILE A 220 -26.15 0.18 -9.50
N GLY A 221 -25.31 0.86 -8.73
CA GLY A 221 -25.75 1.94 -7.84
C GLY A 221 -25.84 3.29 -8.54
N GLN A 222 -24.86 3.61 -9.39
CA GLN A 222 -24.82 4.85 -10.17
C GLN A 222 -24.00 4.65 -11.44
N ILE A 223 -24.39 5.32 -12.52
CA ILE A 223 -23.60 5.45 -13.75
C ILE A 223 -23.26 6.93 -13.88
N LEU A 224 -21.99 7.25 -14.05
CA LEU A 224 -21.49 8.62 -14.21
C LEU A 224 -20.97 8.81 -15.64
N ASP A 225 -21.54 9.77 -16.37
CA ASP A 225 -21.11 10.16 -17.70
C ASP A 225 -19.95 11.17 -17.64
N ILE A 226 -18.86 10.88 -18.34
CA ILE A 226 -17.63 11.69 -18.33
C ILE A 226 -17.55 12.52 -19.61
N ASN A 227 -18.06 13.74 -19.55
CA ASN A 227 -18.07 14.68 -20.66
C ASN A 227 -16.75 15.48 -20.76
N LEU A 228 -15.62 14.78 -20.82
CA LEU A 228 -14.29 15.38 -21.04
C LEU A 228 -13.82 15.09 -22.47
N PRO A 229 -13.35 16.12 -23.22
CA PRO A 229 -12.89 15.94 -24.61
C PRO A 229 -11.66 15.03 -24.67
N ARG A 230 -11.60 14.19 -25.71
CA ARG A 230 -10.42 13.36 -26.04
C ARG A 230 -9.57 14.09 -27.10
N PRO A 231 -8.22 14.01 -27.06
CA PRO A 231 -7.39 13.26 -26.11
C PRO A 231 -7.30 13.97 -24.75
N ARG A 232 -7.29 13.19 -23.68
CA ARG A 232 -7.28 13.69 -22.30
C ARG A 232 -5.84 13.78 -21.79
N ASN A 233 -5.26 14.97 -21.79
CA ASN A 233 -3.91 15.15 -21.25
C ASN A 233 -3.95 15.31 -19.72
N ARG A 234 -3.25 14.43 -19.02
CA ARG A 234 -3.23 14.42 -17.55
C ARG A 234 -2.71 15.71 -16.93
N LEU A 235 -1.71 16.36 -17.54
CA LEU A 235 -1.13 17.59 -17.01
C LEU A 235 -2.10 18.76 -17.13
N GLU A 236 -2.87 18.81 -18.21
CA GLU A 236 -3.88 19.85 -18.43
C GLU A 236 -5.11 19.63 -17.55
N LEU A 237 -5.50 18.37 -17.34
CA LEU A 237 -6.68 18.01 -16.53
C LEU A 237 -6.44 18.09 -15.02
N ALA A 238 -5.19 18.17 -14.55
CA ALA A 238 -4.88 18.19 -13.12
C ALA A 238 -5.61 19.34 -12.38
N ASP A 239 -5.65 20.51 -13.01
CA ASP A 239 -6.32 21.70 -12.48
C ASP A 239 -7.73 21.93 -13.06
N ASP A 240 -8.23 20.99 -13.89
CA ASP A 240 -9.55 21.11 -14.51
C ASP A 240 -10.66 20.88 -13.46
N PRO A 241 -11.60 21.85 -13.27
CA PRO A 241 -12.66 21.71 -12.29
C PRO A 241 -13.65 20.55 -12.57
N GLN A 242 -13.93 20.23 -13.84
CA GLN A 242 -14.80 19.13 -14.21
C GLN A 242 -14.13 17.78 -13.94
N TYR A 243 -12.84 17.64 -14.26
CA TYR A 243 -12.07 16.44 -13.92
C TYR A 243 -12.10 16.16 -12.41
N ASN A 244 -11.83 17.20 -11.60
CA ASN A 244 -11.86 17.09 -10.15
C ASN A 244 -13.27 16.83 -9.61
N HIS A 245 -14.32 17.34 -10.26
CA HIS A 245 -15.71 17.03 -9.92
C HIS A 245 -16.03 15.54 -10.14
N TYR A 246 -15.72 14.98 -11.31
CA TYR A 246 -15.97 13.56 -11.57
C TYR A 246 -15.21 12.64 -10.61
N ARG A 247 -13.95 12.97 -10.29
CA ARG A 247 -13.18 12.24 -9.26
C ARG A 247 -13.89 12.27 -7.91
N ALA A 248 -14.37 13.44 -7.50
CA ALA A 248 -15.08 13.60 -6.24
C ALA A 248 -16.39 12.79 -6.21
N GLU A 249 -17.13 12.69 -7.32
CA GLU A 249 -18.35 11.88 -7.39
C GLU A 249 -18.07 10.38 -7.26
N VAL A 250 -17.08 9.85 -8.00
CA VAL A 250 -16.69 8.44 -7.92
C VAL A 250 -16.25 8.09 -6.50
N LEU A 251 -15.42 8.95 -5.89
CA LEU A 251 -14.97 8.77 -4.52
C LEU A 251 -16.12 8.84 -3.50
N ARG A 252 -17.06 9.77 -3.69
CA ARG A 252 -18.24 9.91 -2.83
C ARG A 252 -19.11 8.65 -2.89
N PHE A 253 -19.38 8.13 -4.08
CA PHE A 253 -20.15 6.89 -4.25
C PHE A 253 -19.50 5.71 -3.51
N LEU A 254 -18.19 5.53 -3.70
CA LEU A 254 -17.43 4.49 -3.01
C LEU A 254 -17.48 4.69 -1.48
N HIS A 255 -17.51 5.93 -0.99
CA HIS A 255 -17.49 6.20 0.44
C HIS A 255 -18.86 6.08 1.13
N GLU A 256 -19.92 6.65 0.55
CA GLU A 256 -21.25 6.75 1.17
C GLU A 256 -21.85 5.38 1.50
N ARG A 257 -21.61 4.36 0.67
CA ARG A 257 -22.13 3.00 0.88
C ARG A 257 -21.21 2.09 1.69
N HIS A 258 -19.95 2.49 1.94
CA HIS A 258 -19.12 1.87 2.99
C HIS A 258 -19.59 2.26 4.39
N GLN A 259 -20.41 3.31 4.52
CA GLN A 259 -20.88 3.82 5.81
C GLN A 259 -22.19 3.22 6.32
N ASN A 260 -23.08 2.70 5.45
CA ASN A 260 -24.39 2.19 5.84
C ASN A 260 -24.90 1.07 4.90
N PRO A 261 -24.69 -0.22 5.22
CA PRO A 261 -25.21 -1.34 4.43
C PRO A 261 -26.75 -1.45 4.41
N GLN A 262 -27.45 -0.80 5.34
CA GLN A 262 -28.88 -1.08 5.63
C GLN A 262 -29.87 0.05 5.34
N LYS A 263 -29.45 1.26 4.95
CA LYS A 263 -30.37 2.41 4.76
C LYS A 263 -30.72 2.77 3.31
N ALA A 264 -30.31 1.95 2.34
CA ALA A 264 -30.56 2.23 0.93
C ALA A 264 -31.97 1.81 0.43
N LEU A 265 -32.82 1.24 1.29
CA LEU A 265 -34.19 0.80 0.94
C LEU A 265 -35.31 1.72 1.49
N GLU A 266 -35.00 2.80 2.21
CA GLU A 266 -36.03 3.64 2.88
C GLU A 266 -36.00 5.13 2.44
N ARG A 267 -35.48 5.45 1.25
CA ARG A 267 -35.56 6.81 0.69
C ARG A 267 -36.44 6.90 -0.54
N VAL A 268 -37.64 6.34 -0.42
CA VAL A 268 -38.85 6.90 -1.03
C VAL A 268 -39.90 6.75 0.08
N ASP A 269 -40.50 7.87 0.49
CA ASP A 269 -41.54 7.99 1.53
C ASP A 269 -41.08 7.99 3.00
N ALA A 270 -40.74 9.17 3.51
CA ALA A 270 -41.24 9.70 4.80
C ALA A 270 -40.57 11.04 5.13
N ALA A 271 -41.20 12.14 4.71
CA ALA A 271 -41.11 13.41 5.41
C ALA A 271 -42.14 13.37 6.56
N GLY A 272 -41.69 13.45 7.81
CA GLY A 272 -42.59 13.55 8.97
C GLY A 272 -41.92 13.23 10.31
N SER A 273 -41.70 14.29 11.09
CA SER A 273 -41.86 14.37 12.56
C SER A 273 -41.46 13.16 13.42
N ASP A 274 -40.42 13.27 14.25
CA ASP A 274 -40.52 13.84 15.60
C ASP A 274 -39.33 13.46 16.48
N SER A 275 -38.98 14.42 17.34
CA SER A 275 -37.94 14.38 18.35
C SER A 275 -38.32 13.53 19.57
N VAL A 276 -37.39 12.71 20.07
CA VAL A 276 -37.35 12.36 21.50
C VAL A 276 -35.91 12.38 22.00
N ALA A 277 -35.64 13.29 22.93
CA ALA A 277 -34.36 13.44 23.62
C ALA A 277 -34.28 12.47 24.81
N VAL A 278 -33.14 11.76 24.94
CA VAL A 278 -32.77 11.08 26.17
C VAL A 278 -31.65 11.88 26.83
N GLN A 279 -31.95 12.46 27.99
CA GLN A 279 -31.00 13.14 28.85
C GLN A 279 -30.16 12.11 29.61
N THR A 280 -28.84 12.18 29.46
CA THR A 280 -27.90 11.67 30.47
C THR A 280 -26.90 12.77 30.80
N THR A 281 -27.05 13.29 32.01
CA THR A 281 -26.20 14.31 32.63
C THR A 281 -24.82 13.73 32.97
N LYS A 282 -23.75 14.27 32.38
CA LYS A 282 -22.39 14.21 32.92
C LYS A 282 -21.79 15.62 32.94
N ARG A 283 -21.18 15.95 34.09
CA ARG A 283 -20.53 17.23 34.43
C ARG A 283 -19.61 17.72 33.30
N LYS A 284 -19.85 18.93 32.82
CA LYS A 284 -18.97 19.65 31.88
C LYS A 284 -17.87 20.38 32.65
N THR A 285 -16.63 19.95 32.46
CA THR A 285 -15.48 20.86 32.52
C THR A 285 -15.63 21.87 31.38
N PRO A 286 -15.32 23.17 31.55
CA PRO A 286 -15.56 24.16 30.51
C PRO A 286 -14.58 23.97 29.34
N GLY A 287 -14.96 23.14 28.36
CA GLY A 287 -14.18 22.87 27.16
C GLY A 287 -14.50 23.85 26.03
N ARG A 288 -13.47 24.26 25.28
CA ARG A 288 -13.60 25.06 24.06
C ARG A 288 -14.57 24.40 23.07
N LEU A 289 -15.31 25.21 22.31
CA LEU A 289 -16.18 24.73 21.24
C LEU A 289 -15.33 24.04 20.16
N LEU A 290 -15.66 22.78 19.85
CA LEU A 290 -15.02 22.04 18.76
C LEU A 290 -15.53 22.57 17.42
N GLU A 291 -14.62 22.78 16.47
CA GLU A 291 -14.97 23.17 15.09
C GLU A 291 -15.64 22.01 14.35
N LYS A 292 -15.19 20.78 14.60
CA LYS A 292 -15.74 19.55 14.01
C LYS A 292 -15.76 18.43 15.04
N SER A 293 -16.94 17.88 15.35
CA SER A 293 -17.06 16.79 16.32
C SER A 293 -17.21 15.40 15.70
N GLN A 294 -17.59 15.32 14.43
CA GLN A 294 -17.78 14.06 13.70
C GLN A 294 -16.57 13.83 12.79
N LEU A 295 -15.79 12.78 13.06
CA LEU A 295 -14.54 12.54 12.33
C LEU A 295 -14.51 11.13 11.74
N THR A 296 -13.93 11.00 10.56
CA THR A 296 -13.53 9.70 10.00
C THR A 296 -12.01 9.60 9.95
N LEU A 297 -11.43 8.66 10.70
CA LEU A 297 -9.98 8.47 10.79
C LEU A 297 -9.54 7.15 10.14
N GLY A 298 -8.53 7.20 9.27
CA GLY A 298 -8.00 6.01 8.60
C GLY A 298 -6.96 5.25 9.40
N PHE A 299 -6.87 3.93 9.20
CA PHE A 299 -5.79 3.10 9.73
C PHE A 299 -5.48 1.91 8.82
N ILE A 300 -4.26 1.36 8.94
CA ILE A 300 -3.85 0.12 8.29
C ILE A 300 -3.88 -1.01 9.33
N PRO A 301 -4.30 -2.24 8.98
CA PRO A 301 -4.37 -3.36 9.92
C PRO A 301 -2.96 -3.83 10.34
N LEU A 302 -2.41 -3.14 11.33
CA LEU A 302 -1.12 -3.37 11.99
C LEU A 302 -1.30 -3.14 13.50
N THR A 303 -0.40 -3.67 14.31
CA THR A 303 -0.42 -3.47 15.77
C THR A 303 -0.34 -1.99 16.14
N ASP A 304 0.40 -1.21 15.37
CA ASP A 304 0.56 0.24 15.55
C ASP A 304 -0.69 1.09 15.26
N CYS A 305 -1.80 0.49 14.79
CA CYS A 305 -3.11 1.17 14.77
C CYS A 305 -3.80 1.21 16.14
N ALA A 306 -3.28 0.47 17.13
CA ALA A 306 -3.86 0.32 18.45
C ALA A 306 -4.25 1.65 19.12
N PRO A 307 -3.45 2.73 19.08
CA PRO A 307 -3.84 3.98 19.73
C PRO A 307 -5.17 4.55 19.23
N LEU A 308 -5.46 4.45 17.92
CA LEU A 308 -6.74 4.91 17.36
C LEU A 308 -7.89 3.99 17.78
N VAL A 309 -7.67 2.67 17.74
CA VAL A 309 -8.67 1.65 18.08
C VAL A 309 -9.05 1.75 19.56
N ILE A 310 -8.06 1.81 20.44
CA ILE A 310 -8.25 1.94 21.89
C ILE A 310 -8.88 3.29 22.25
N ALA A 311 -8.46 4.40 21.62
CA ALA A 311 -9.09 5.70 21.83
C ALA A 311 -10.60 5.69 21.53
N ARG A 312 -11.02 4.86 20.56
CA ARG A 312 -12.43 4.64 20.26
C ARG A 312 -13.12 3.71 21.25
N GLU A 313 -12.60 2.50 21.44
CA GLU A 313 -13.29 1.45 22.22
C GLU A 313 -13.30 1.76 23.73
N LYS A 314 -12.27 2.43 24.26
CA LYS A 314 -12.24 2.89 25.66
C LYS A 314 -12.95 4.23 25.86
N GLY A 315 -13.47 4.85 24.79
CA GLY A 315 -14.25 6.08 24.86
C GLY A 315 -13.45 7.37 25.03
N TYR A 316 -12.12 7.35 24.91
CA TYR A 316 -11.29 8.57 25.04
C TYR A 316 -11.65 9.64 24.00
N PHE A 317 -12.05 9.28 22.78
CA PHE A 317 -12.58 10.26 21.83
C PHE A 317 -13.88 10.91 22.33
N ALA A 318 -14.81 10.12 22.87
CA ALA A 318 -16.08 10.61 23.37
C ALA A 318 -15.91 11.53 24.60
N GLU A 319 -14.93 11.25 25.47
CA GLU A 319 -14.56 12.12 26.59
C GLU A 319 -14.12 13.52 26.13
N GLN A 320 -13.47 13.61 24.96
CA GLN A 320 -13.08 14.89 24.36
C GLN A 320 -14.19 15.51 23.48
N GLY A 321 -15.40 14.95 23.48
CA GLY A 321 -16.55 15.43 22.71
C GLY A 321 -16.55 15.03 21.23
N LEU A 322 -15.71 14.06 20.84
CA LEU A 322 -15.54 13.60 19.47
C LEU A 322 -16.34 12.31 19.23
N ASN A 323 -17.05 12.24 18.11
CA ASN A 323 -17.59 11.01 17.56
C ASN A 323 -16.71 10.56 16.39
N VAL A 324 -15.88 9.55 16.64
CA VAL A 324 -14.89 9.07 15.67
C VAL A 324 -15.33 7.75 15.06
N LYS A 325 -15.38 7.74 13.73
CA LYS A 325 -15.46 6.53 12.93
C LYS A 325 -14.08 6.14 12.44
N LEU A 326 -13.66 4.90 12.69
CA LEU A 326 -12.43 4.36 12.11
C LEU A 326 -12.71 3.71 10.75
N SER A 327 -11.84 3.99 9.78
CA SER A 327 -11.86 3.43 8.43
C SER A 327 -10.63 2.56 8.22
N ARG A 328 -10.84 1.25 8.02
CA ARG A 328 -9.78 0.30 7.69
C ARG A 328 -9.40 0.48 6.22
N GLU A 329 -8.12 0.72 5.96
CA GLU A 329 -7.60 0.93 4.61
C GLU A 329 -6.69 -0.22 4.16
N THR A 330 -6.54 -0.38 2.84
CA THR A 330 -5.82 -1.50 2.22
C THR A 330 -4.35 -1.19 1.93
N SER A 331 -3.98 0.07 1.78
CA SER A 331 -2.62 0.51 1.47
C SER A 331 -2.32 1.92 1.99
N TRP A 332 -1.04 2.22 2.19
CA TRP A 332 -0.59 3.55 2.59
C TRP A 332 -0.84 4.62 1.52
N ALA A 333 -0.85 4.24 0.24
CA ALA A 333 -1.27 5.13 -0.85
C ALA A 333 -2.72 5.56 -0.66
N ASN A 334 -3.62 4.62 -0.34
CA ASN A 334 -5.03 4.94 -0.11
C ASN A 334 -5.23 5.89 1.09
N ILE A 335 -4.46 5.69 2.17
CA ILE A 335 -4.45 6.62 3.31
C ILE A 335 -4.05 8.03 2.88
N ARG A 336 -2.91 8.16 2.18
CA ARG A 336 -2.40 9.45 1.68
C ARG A 336 -3.45 10.13 0.80
N ASP A 337 -4.02 9.40 -0.15
CA ASP A 337 -4.93 9.95 -1.15
C ASP A 337 -6.25 10.37 -0.52
N LYS A 338 -6.85 9.51 0.33
CA LYS A 338 -8.12 9.82 1.02
C LYS A 338 -8.01 10.96 2.02
N VAL A 339 -6.89 11.09 2.73
CA VAL A 339 -6.66 12.26 3.60
C VAL A 339 -6.45 13.51 2.75
N SER A 340 -5.69 13.42 1.65
CA SER A 340 -5.45 14.57 0.75
C SER A 340 -6.75 15.17 0.20
N VAL A 341 -7.74 14.35 -0.13
CA VAL A 341 -9.04 14.81 -0.66
C VAL A 341 -10.09 15.07 0.42
N GLY A 342 -9.76 14.88 1.70
CA GLY A 342 -10.67 15.13 2.83
C GLY A 342 -11.78 14.09 3.04
N ILE A 343 -11.66 12.90 2.43
CA ILE A 343 -12.53 11.75 2.75
C ILE A 343 -12.26 11.25 4.17
N LEU A 344 -10.98 11.25 4.53
CA LEU A 344 -10.54 11.03 5.90
C LEU A 344 -10.11 12.38 6.47
N ASP A 345 -10.58 12.69 7.68
CA ASP A 345 -10.16 13.89 8.41
C ASP A 345 -8.69 13.81 8.82
N GLY A 346 -8.23 12.59 9.10
CA GLY A 346 -6.87 12.26 9.47
C GLY A 346 -6.67 10.75 9.45
N ALA A 347 -5.45 10.31 9.70
CA ALA A 347 -5.15 8.89 9.72
C ALA A 347 -3.88 8.59 10.51
N GLN A 348 -3.75 7.33 10.90
CA GLN A 348 -2.43 6.73 11.09
C GLN A 348 -1.64 6.83 9.77
N MET A 349 -0.41 7.31 9.83
CA MET A 349 0.49 7.44 8.69
C MET A 349 1.91 6.98 9.04
N LEU A 350 2.66 6.60 8.02
CA LEU A 350 4.11 6.45 8.13
C LEU A 350 4.74 7.83 8.37
N ALA A 351 5.70 7.96 9.30
CA ALA A 351 6.29 9.25 9.67
C ALA A 351 6.88 10.05 8.49
N ALA A 352 7.33 9.36 7.45
CA ALA A 352 7.88 9.98 6.25
C ALA A 352 6.81 10.54 5.27
N ILE A 353 5.55 10.10 5.32
CA ILE A 353 4.49 10.57 4.40
C ILE A 353 4.21 12.08 4.59
N PRO A 354 3.97 12.61 5.80
CA PRO A 354 3.76 14.04 5.97
C PRO A 354 4.96 14.88 5.50
N LEU A 355 6.19 14.40 5.70
CA LEU A 355 7.40 15.07 5.23
C LEU A 355 7.48 15.07 3.69
N ALA A 356 7.20 13.93 3.05
CA ALA A 356 7.17 13.82 1.60
C ALA A 356 6.05 14.66 0.97
N SER A 357 4.94 14.88 1.67
CA SER A 357 3.79 15.66 1.17
C SER A 357 4.10 17.14 0.89
N VAL A 358 5.13 17.70 1.52
CA VAL A 358 5.51 19.12 1.37
C VAL A 358 6.75 19.32 0.51
N LEU A 359 7.33 18.24 -0.02
CA LEU A 359 8.47 18.32 -0.92
C LEU A 359 8.04 18.90 -2.28
N PRO A 360 8.92 19.61 -3.00
CA PRO A 360 8.59 20.22 -4.28
C PRO A 360 8.09 19.23 -5.36
N THR A 361 8.48 17.96 -5.25
CA THR A 361 8.08 16.88 -6.16
C THR A 361 6.73 16.26 -5.82
N SER A 362 6.14 16.63 -4.67
CA SER A 362 4.89 16.04 -4.19
C SER A 362 3.68 16.53 -4.98
N ARG A 363 2.71 15.63 -5.17
CA ARG A 363 1.41 15.93 -5.80
C ARG A 363 0.24 15.83 -4.82
N SER A 364 0.52 15.53 -3.56
CA SER A 364 -0.49 15.44 -2.51
C SER A 364 -0.68 16.81 -1.84
N GLN A 365 -1.84 17.01 -1.21
CA GLN A 365 -2.04 18.18 -0.35
C GLN A 365 -0.99 18.19 0.77
N PRO A 366 -0.42 19.35 1.14
CA PRO A 366 0.48 19.46 2.28
C PRO A 366 -0.14 18.88 3.54
N MET A 367 0.55 17.93 4.17
CA MET A 367 0.13 17.28 5.40
C MET A 367 1.00 17.72 6.58
N VAL A 368 0.44 17.58 7.76
CA VAL A 368 1.09 17.87 9.04
C VAL A 368 0.82 16.74 10.03
N THR A 369 1.69 16.60 11.01
CA THR A 369 1.51 15.69 12.15
C THR A 369 1.64 16.45 13.46
N SER A 370 0.88 16.02 14.46
CA SER A 370 0.87 16.57 15.82
C SER A 370 1.28 15.57 16.90
N LEU A 371 1.44 14.28 16.58
CA LEU A 371 2.00 13.30 17.50
C LEU A 371 2.57 12.08 16.75
N SER A 372 3.50 11.40 17.43
CA SER A 372 3.88 10.03 17.08
C SER A 372 2.98 9.05 17.83
N LEU A 373 2.59 7.96 17.18
CA LEU A 373 1.69 6.94 17.73
C LEU A 373 2.46 5.90 18.54
N ASP A 374 3.69 5.60 18.13
CA ASP A 374 4.52 4.54 18.67
C ASP A 374 6.00 4.74 18.28
N LEU A 375 6.87 4.03 19.01
CA LEU A 375 8.26 3.76 18.62
C LEU A 375 8.43 2.25 18.37
N ASN A 376 9.32 1.92 17.44
CA ASN A 376 9.69 0.54 17.09
C ASN A 376 8.54 -0.24 16.39
N GLY A 377 8.32 -1.50 16.75
CA GLY A 377 7.16 -2.29 16.30
C GLY A 377 7.28 -3.00 14.95
N ASN A 378 8.46 -3.00 14.32
CA ASN A 378 8.69 -3.70 13.05
C ASN A 378 9.87 -4.68 13.13
N ALA A 379 9.98 -5.54 12.10
CA ALA A 379 11.10 -6.45 11.96
C ALA A 379 11.40 -6.76 10.48
N ILE A 380 12.57 -7.37 10.26
CA ILE A 380 12.99 -7.90 8.96
C ILE A 380 12.86 -9.42 9.01
N SER A 381 12.04 -9.96 8.11
CA SER A 381 11.79 -11.39 7.98
C SER A 381 12.19 -11.92 6.61
N VAL A 382 12.65 -13.17 6.55
CA VAL A 382 13.08 -13.85 5.32
C VAL A 382 12.44 -15.22 5.15
N SER A 383 12.45 -15.72 3.91
CA SER A 383 11.94 -17.07 3.61
C SER A 383 12.82 -18.14 4.24
N LYS A 384 12.25 -19.32 4.49
CA LYS A 384 13.03 -20.48 4.98
C LYS A 384 14.20 -20.83 4.05
N GLU A 385 13.98 -20.73 2.74
CA GLU A 385 15.01 -20.98 1.74
C GLU A 385 16.18 -20.00 1.89
N LEU A 386 15.89 -18.69 1.91
CA LEU A 386 16.92 -17.68 2.07
C LEU A 386 17.65 -17.84 3.41
N PHE A 387 16.91 -18.08 4.49
CA PHE A 387 17.51 -18.32 5.81
C PHE A 387 18.49 -19.51 5.81
N GLY A 388 18.09 -20.65 5.21
CA GLY A 388 18.97 -21.81 5.07
C GLY A 388 20.24 -21.51 4.27
N ARG A 389 20.12 -20.68 3.23
CA ARG A 389 21.28 -20.23 2.44
C ARG A 389 22.18 -19.28 3.24
N MET A 390 21.60 -18.40 4.06
CA MET A 390 22.34 -17.50 4.96
C MET A 390 23.10 -18.31 6.02
N LEU A 391 22.50 -19.34 6.62
CA LEU A 391 23.18 -20.30 7.50
C LEU A 391 24.37 -20.98 6.80
N GLY A 392 24.18 -21.39 5.54
CA GLY A 392 25.23 -22.02 4.73
C GLY A 392 26.45 -21.13 4.44
N THR A 393 26.38 -19.82 4.70
CA THR A 393 27.53 -18.92 4.55
C THR A 393 28.56 -19.01 5.68
N GLY A 394 28.20 -19.66 6.79
CA GLY A 394 29.04 -19.77 7.99
C GLY A 394 29.26 -18.45 8.72
N VAL A 395 28.42 -17.44 8.49
CA VAL A 395 28.46 -16.18 9.25
C VAL A 395 27.72 -16.37 10.57
N ASP A 396 28.41 -16.11 11.68
CA ASP A 396 27.82 -16.15 13.02
C ASP A 396 26.87 -14.95 13.27
N GLY A 397 25.94 -15.10 14.22
CA GLY A 397 25.08 -14.01 14.67
C GLY A 397 24.01 -13.58 13.65
N LEU A 398 23.33 -14.53 13.02
CA LEU A 398 22.20 -14.28 12.10
C LEU A 398 20.99 -13.60 12.77
N ASP A 399 20.95 -13.59 14.10
CA ASP A 399 20.01 -12.87 14.95
C ASP A 399 20.51 -11.46 15.34
N THR A 400 21.67 -11.04 14.83
CA THR A 400 22.20 -9.68 14.99
C THR A 400 22.10 -8.90 13.68
N PRO A 401 21.94 -7.56 13.73
CA PRO A 401 21.88 -6.75 12.51
C PRO A 401 23.12 -6.92 11.61
N SER A 402 24.32 -6.86 12.19
CA SER A 402 25.57 -6.96 11.44
C SER A 402 25.81 -8.36 10.85
N GLY A 403 25.57 -9.42 11.64
CA GLY A 403 25.76 -10.79 11.18
C GLY A 403 24.77 -11.19 10.09
N SER A 404 23.48 -10.86 10.26
CA SER A 404 22.45 -11.10 9.26
C SER A 404 22.67 -10.33 7.95
N ALA A 405 23.07 -9.05 8.01
CA ALA A 405 23.39 -8.27 6.81
C ALA A 405 24.60 -8.84 6.06
N LEU A 406 25.65 -9.26 6.79
CA LEU A 406 26.84 -9.87 6.20
C LEU A 406 26.54 -11.24 5.57
N ALA A 407 25.70 -12.05 6.21
CA ALA A 407 25.24 -13.31 5.63
C ALA A 407 24.45 -13.07 4.34
N LEU A 408 23.53 -12.09 4.32
CA LEU A 408 22.79 -11.73 3.12
C LEU A 408 23.73 -11.28 1.99
N ARG A 409 24.75 -10.47 2.31
CA ARG A 409 25.76 -10.02 1.34
C ARG A 409 26.45 -11.21 0.67
N LYS A 410 26.94 -12.18 1.46
CA LYS A 410 27.58 -13.39 0.93
C LYS A 410 26.63 -14.23 0.05
N VAL A 411 25.35 -14.31 0.42
CA VAL A 411 24.34 -14.98 -0.40
C VAL A 411 24.16 -14.28 -1.75
N ILE A 412 24.08 -12.94 -1.77
CA ILE A 412 23.97 -12.15 -3.00
C ILE A 412 25.21 -12.31 -3.88
N GLU A 413 26.41 -12.23 -3.32
CA GLU A 413 27.66 -12.44 -4.06
C GLU A 413 27.73 -13.84 -4.68
N SER A 414 27.29 -14.87 -3.93
CA SER A 414 27.18 -16.23 -4.45
C SER A 414 26.16 -16.33 -5.60
N ASP A 415 25.04 -15.64 -5.52
CA ASP A 415 24.02 -15.62 -6.58
C ASP A 415 24.52 -14.93 -7.84
N LEU A 416 25.23 -13.82 -7.69
CA LEU A 416 25.86 -13.10 -8.78
C LEU A 416 26.88 -13.99 -9.52
N ARG A 417 27.76 -14.69 -8.78
CA ARG A 417 28.72 -15.64 -9.39
C ARG A 417 28.04 -16.81 -10.11
N ALA A 418 26.90 -17.24 -9.60
CA ALA A 418 26.12 -18.33 -10.18
C ALA A 418 25.12 -17.87 -11.27
N GLY A 419 25.07 -16.58 -11.60
CA GLY A 419 24.13 -16.02 -12.57
C GLY A 419 22.65 -16.15 -12.16
N ARG A 420 22.36 -16.24 -10.85
CA ARG A 420 20.97 -16.29 -10.35
C ARG A 420 20.32 -14.91 -10.40
N LYS A 421 18.98 -14.91 -10.39
CA LYS A 421 18.20 -13.68 -10.28
C LYS A 421 18.45 -13.01 -8.93
N LYS A 422 18.29 -11.69 -8.90
CA LYS A 422 18.34 -10.91 -7.66
C LYS A 422 17.26 -11.40 -6.69
N LEU A 423 17.58 -11.32 -5.40
CA LEU A 423 16.62 -11.59 -4.34
C LEU A 423 15.60 -10.44 -4.30
N SER A 424 14.33 -10.78 -4.12
CA SER A 424 13.26 -9.78 -4.03
C SER A 424 12.91 -9.50 -2.57
N PHE A 425 12.96 -8.23 -2.17
CA PHE A 425 12.61 -7.77 -0.83
C PHE A 425 11.44 -6.80 -0.88
N ALA A 426 10.50 -6.93 0.05
CA ALA A 426 9.35 -6.03 0.12
C ALA A 426 9.45 -5.01 1.27
N MET A 427 8.92 -3.83 1.02
CA MET A 427 8.54 -2.84 2.02
C MET A 427 7.11 -2.37 1.77
N VAL A 428 6.54 -1.62 2.70
CA VAL A 428 5.11 -1.27 2.67
C VAL A 428 4.79 -0.02 1.86
N PHE A 429 5.75 0.90 1.72
CA PHE A 429 5.63 2.15 0.96
C PHE A 429 7.00 2.83 0.78
N PRO A 430 7.29 3.56 -0.31
CA PRO A 430 8.59 4.23 -0.52
C PRO A 430 8.96 5.21 0.58
N ASP A 431 8.02 6.06 0.96
CA ASP A 431 8.19 7.05 2.02
C ASP A 431 7.85 6.41 3.38
N SER A 432 8.69 5.46 3.82
CA SER A 432 8.44 4.71 5.06
C SER A 432 9.71 4.41 5.85
N THR A 433 9.55 4.31 7.18
CA THR A 433 10.61 3.85 8.10
C THR A 433 11.10 2.46 7.71
N HIS A 434 10.19 1.56 7.35
CA HIS A 434 10.48 0.22 6.83
C HIS A 434 11.50 0.25 5.68
N ASN A 435 11.29 1.11 4.69
CA ASN A 435 12.20 1.25 3.55
C ASN A 435 13.57 1.76 4.00
N TYR A 436 13.61 2.83 4.80
CA TYR A 436 14.89 3.43 5.20
C TYR A 436 15.70 2.57 6.16
N LEU A 437 15.07 1.87 7.10
CA LEU A 437 15.76 0.94 7.99
C LEU A 437 16.19 -0.34 7.29
N LEU A 438 15.38 -0.88 6.36
CA LEU A 438 15.80 -2.00 5.52
C LEU A 438 17.03 -1.63 4.68
N ARG A 439 17.03 -0.44 4.09
CA ARG A 439 18.18 0.10 3.35
C ARG A 439 19.39 0.34 4.24
N TYR A 440 19.18 0.84 5.46
CA TYR A 440 20.24 1.07 6.44
C TYR A 440 20.95 -0.25 6.81
N TRP A 441 20.17 -1.28 7.13
CA TRP A 441 20.66 -2.64 7.43
C TRP A 441 21.40 -3.28 6.24
N MET A 442 20.86 -3.18 5.02
CA MET A 442 21.55 -3.70 3.84
C MET A 442 22.88 -2.94 3.58
N ALA A 443 22.84 -1.61 3.65
CA ALA A 443 23.99 -0.76 3.40
C ALA A 443 25.12 -0.95 4.41
N SER A 444 24.82 -1.36 5.65
CA SER A 444 25.85 -1.62 6.67
C SER A 444 26.78 -2.78 6.28
N ALA A 445 26.31 -3.70 5.44
CA ALA A 445 27.13 -4.77 4.86
C ALA A 445 27.66 -4.44 3.45
N GLY A 446 27.43 -3.22 2.93
CA GLY A 446 27.86 -2.81 1.59
C GLY A 446 26.90 -3.20 0.47
N ILE A 447 25.69 -3.68 0.78
CA ILE A 447 24.66 -4.01 -0.22
C ILE A 447 23.97 -2.71 -0.62
N ASN A 448 23.94 -2.40 -1.92
CA ASN A 448 23.16 -1.30 -2.47
C ASN A 448 21.75 -1.80 -2.83
N PRO A 449 20.69 -1.37 -2.11
CA PRO A 449 19.35 -1.91 -2.28
C PRO A 449 18.68 -1.58 -3.63
N ASP A 450 19.13 -0.53 -4.33
CA ASP A 450 18.61 -0.18 -5.67
C ASP A 450 19.28 -0.96 -6.80
N ARG A 451 20.42 -1.61 -6.51
CA ARG A 451 21.23 -2.31 -7.51
C ARG A 451 21.30 -3.81 -7.25
N ASP A 452 21.48 -4.23 -6.01
CA ASP A 452 21.89 -5.59 -5.66
C ASP A 452 20.70 -6.52 -5.31
N VAL A 453 19.52 -5.94 -5.07
CA VAL A 453 18.25 -6.66 -4.83
C VAL A 453 17.12 -6.02 -5.65
N ASP A 454 15.98 -6.70 -5.73
CA ASP A 454 14.73 -6.12 -6.25
C ASP A 454 13.86 -5.66 -5.09
N LEU A 455 13.80 -4.35 -4.82
CA LEU A 455 12.91 -3.77 -3.81
C LEU A 455 11.52 -3.49 -4.38
N VAL A 456 10.49 -4.06 -3.76
CA VAL A 456 9.08 -3.94 -4.19
C VAL A 456 8.15 -3.45 -3.08
N VAL A 457 7.00 -2.91 -3.47
CA VAL A 457 5.96 -2.47 -2.52
C VAL A 457 4.88 -3.53 -2.40
N VAL A 458 4.59 -3.98 -1.19
CA VAL A 458 3.56 -4.98 -0.90
C VAL A 458 2.71 -4.53 0.30
N PRO A 459 1.37 -4.63 0.23
CA PRO A 459 0.51 -4.36 1.38
C PRO A 459 0.82 -5.31 2.56
N PRO A 460 0.88 -4.82 3.82
CA PRO A 460 1.29 -5.64 4.97
C PRO A 460 0.59 -7.01 5.12
N PRO A 461 -0.76 -7.10 4.99
CA PRO A 461 -1.45 -8.39 5.15
C PRO A 461 -1.09 -9.44 4.08
N GLN A 462 -0.50 -9.02 2.96
CA GLN A 462 -0.14 -9.90 1.85
C GLN A 462 1.29 -10.42 1.95
N MET A 463 2.14 -9.85 2.81
CA MET A 463 3.58 -10.18 2.90
C MET A 463 3.81 -11.69 3.07
N GLY A 464 3.09 -12.34 3.99
CA GLY A 464 3.20 -13.77 4.23
C GLY A 464 2.80 -14.63 3.04
N ASN A 465 1.81 -14.21 2.24
CA ASN A 465 1.38 -14.93 1.04
C ASN A 465 2.44 -14.91 -0.06
N TYR A 466 3.05 -13.74 -0.30
CA TYR A 466 4.12 -13.61 -1.28
C TYR A 466 5.41 -14.31 -0.85
N LEU A 467 5.72 -14.32 0.46
CA LEU A 467 6.84 -15.09 1.01
C LEU A 467 6.60 -16.60 0.83
N ARG A 468 5.40 -17.10 1.14
CA ARG A 468 5.01 -18.50 0.97
C ARG A 468 5.06 -18.94 -0.50
N ALA A 469 4.68 -18.06 -1.42
CA ALA A 469 4.70 -18.32 -2.86
C ALA A 469 6.12 -18.32 -3.48
N GLY A 470 7.15 -17.98 -2.70
CA GLY A 470 8.53 -17.87 -3.21
C GLY A 470 8.75 -16.66 -4.12
N ILE A 471 7.82 -15.70 -4.12
CA ILE A 471 7.94 -14.45 -4.89
C ILE A 471 8.86 -13.47 -4.15
N LEU A 472 8.77 -13.44 -2.82
CA LEU A 472 9.66 -12.67 -1.96
C LEU A 472 10.71 -13.58 -1.32
N SER A 473 11.91 -13.05 -1.20
CA SER A 473 12.99 -13.63 -0.40
C SER A 473 12.96 -13.08 1.03
N GLY A 474 12.47 -11.85 1.24
CA GLY A 474 12.25 -11.26 2.55
C GLY A 474 11.44 -9.97 2.50
N PHE A 475 11.16 -9.38 3.67
CA PHE A 475 10.44 -8.13 3.79
C PHE A 475 10.74 -7.40 5.10
N CYS A 476 10.44 -6.11 5.14
CA CYS A 476 10.39 -5.29 6.35
C CYS A 476 8.97 -4.75 6.54
N VAL A 477 8.32 -5.09 7.65
CA VAL A 477 6.90 -4.75 7.91
C VAL A 477 6.66 -4.59 9.41
N GLY A 478 5.70 -3.75 9.78
CA GLY A 478 5.17 -3.68 11.13
C GLY A 478 4.42 -4.95 11.54
N GLU A 479 4.30 -5.15 12.84
CA GLU A 479 3.50 -6.24 13.41
C GLU A 479 2.01 -6.14 13.07
N PRO A 480 1.25 -7.26 13.09
CA PRO A 480 1.59 -8.60 13.58
C PRO A 480 2.27 -9.52 12.55
N TRP A 481 2.60 -9.01 11.36
CA TRP A 481 2.86 -9.86 10.21
C TRP A 481 4.19 -10.63 10.28
N ASN A 482 5.20 -10.17 11.03
CA ASN A 482 6.42 -10.96 11.27
C ASN A 482 6.13 -12.13 12.23
N THR A 483 5.46 -11.86 13.35
CA THR A 483 5.04 -12.91 14.29
C THR A 483 4.14 -13.94 13.60
N PHE A 484 3.26 -13.50 12.69
CA PHE A 484 2.40 -14.38 11.90
C PHE A 484 3.22 -15.33 11.01
N VAL A 485 4.17 -14.82 10.22
CA VAL A 485 4.96 -15.71 9.33
C VAL A 485 5.83 -16.69 10.09
N VAL A 486 6.28 -16.35 11.29
CA VAL A 486 7.02 -17.28 12.16
C VAL A 486 6.07 -18.32 12.75
N SER A 487 4.92 -17.91 13.28
CA SER A 487 3.93 -18.81 13.90
C SER A 487 3.38 -19.83 12.90
N GLU A 488 3.18 -19.41 11.65
CA GLU A 488 2.74 -20.27 10.55
C GLU A 488 3.88 -21.09 9.92
N GLY A 489 5.12 -20.92 10.39
CA GLY A 489 6.29 -21.60 9.82
C GLY A 489 6.51 -21.26 8.34
N ILE A 490 6.22 -20.04 7.91
CA ILE A 490 6.44 -19.57 6.53
C ILE A 490 7.87 -19.02 6.38
N GLY A 491 8.36 -18.32 7.41
CA GLY A 491 9.62 -17.60 7.37
C GLY A 491 10.34 -17.56 8.72
N HIS A 492 11.41 -16.77 8.74
CA HIS A 492 12.24 -16.50 9.92
C HIS A 492 12.36 -14.98 10.11
N THR A 493 12.20 -14.51 11.33
CA THR A 493 12.53 -13.12 11.70
C THR A 493 14.02 -13.06 12.01
N LEU A 494 14.75 -12.18 11.30
CA LEU A 494 16.20 -12.00 11.50
C LEU A 494 16.47 -11.06 12.66
N VAL A 495 15.93 -9.83 12.56
CA VAL A 495 16.17 -8.74 13.49
C VAL A 495 14.94 -7.85 13.58
N THR A 496 14.78 -7.19 14.73
CA THR A 496 13.77 -6.15 14.91
C THR A 496 14.32 -4.81 14.43
N THR A 497 13.47 -3.84 14.11
CA THR A 497 13.94 -2.49 13.79
C THR A 497 14.49 -1.76 15.01
N HIS A 498 14.10 -2.16 16.22
CA HIS A 498 14.75 -1.72 17.46
C HIS A 498 16.23 -2.10 17.48
N ASP A 499 16.62 -3.28 16.96
CA ASP A 499 18.04 -3.68 16.88
C ASP A 499 18.83 -2.80 15.88
N ILE A 500 18.16 -2.16 14.92
CA ILE A 500 18.78 -1.28 13.91
C ILE A 500 18.92 0.15 14.44
N TRP A 501 17.88 0.66 15.09
CA TRP A 501 17.86 1.97 15.74
C TRP A 501 16.95 1.88 16.96
N ASN A 502 17.51 1.98 18.16
CA ASN A 502 16.72 1.88 19.38
C ASN A 502 15.72 3.05 19.46
N ASN A 503 14.49 2.74 19.87
CA ASN A 503 13.41 3.70 20.11
C ASN A 503 13.20 4.71 18.96
N HIS A 504 13.29 4.21 17.73
CA HIS A 504 13.09 5.03 16.53
C HIS A 504 11.62 5.45 16.38
N PRO A 505 11.33 6.63 15.82
CA PRO A 505 9.98 7.04 15.46
C PRO A 505 9.39 6.09 14.42
N GLU A 506 8.09 5.78 14.52
CA GLU A 506 7.45 4.89 13.56
C GLU A 506 6.20 5.48 12.92
N LYS A 507 5.00 5.29 13.50
CA LYS A 507 3.77 5.83 12.91
C LYS A 507 3.43 7.17 13.56
N VAL A 508 2.74 8.01 12.81
CA VAL A 508 2.28 9.33 13.25
C VAL A 508 0.79 9.49 12.98
N PHE A 509 0.16 10.41 13.68
CA PHE A 509 -1.18 10.87 13.31
C PHE A 509 -1.08 12.04 12.34
N GLY A 510 -1.46 11.81 11.08
CA GLY A 510 -1.37 12.80 10.01
C GLY A 510 -2.73 13.36 9.59
N VAL A 511 -2.77 14.64 9.30
CA VAL A 511 -3.93 15.39 8.74
C VAL A 511 -3.44 16.32 7.64
N THR A 512 -4.33 16.85 6.79
CA THR A 512 -3.92 17.93 5.88
C THR A 512 -3.68 19.22 6.66
N ARG A 513 -2.77 20.07 6.17
CA ARG A 513 -2.47 21.38 6.77
C ARG A 513 -3.73 22.25 6.83
N SER A 514 -4.49 22.28 5.74
CA SER A 514 -5.76 23.02 5.67
C SER A 514 -6.77 22.55 6.72
N TRP A 515 -6.87 21.24 6.96
CA TRP A 515 -7.73 20.70 8.01
C TRP A 515 -7.23 21.09 9.41
N ALA A 516 -5.93 20.98 9.66
CA ALA A 516 -5.34 21.35 10.96
C ALA A 516 -5.56 22.83 11.29
N ASP A 517 -5.40 23.71 10.30
CA ASP A 517 -5.57 25.16 10.47
C ASP A 517 -7.04 25.54 10.65
N ALA A 518 -7.96 24.82 9.99
CA ALA A 518 -9.40 25.03 10.13
C ALA A 518 -10.01 24.44 11.41
N ASN A 519 -9.37 23.43 12.03
CA ASN A 519 -9.93 22.68 13.16
C ASN A 519 -8.96 22.57 14.36
N PRO A 520 -8.37 23.67 14.87
CA PRO A 520 -7.30 23.60 15.88
C PRO A 520 -7.76 23.00 17.22
N ASN A 521 -8.96 23.33 17.73
CA ASN A 521 -9.43 22.76 19.00
C ASN A 521 -9.82 21.30 18.86
N THR A 522 -10.45 20.95 17.74
CA THR A 522 -10.74 19.56 17.36
C THR A 522 -9.45 18.73 17.29
N HIS A 523 -8.40 19.26 16.66
CA HIS A 523 -7.12 18.60 16.54
C HIS A 523 -6.49 18.35 17.92
N ILE A 524 -6.48 19.35 18.81
CA ILE A 524 -6.03 19.18 20.20
C ILE A 524 -6.82 18.07 20.91
N SER A 525 -8.15 18.04 20.77
CA SER A 525 -9.00 17.00 21.35
C SER A 525 -8.69 15.59 20.80
N VAL A 526 -8.40 15.46 19.51
CA VAL A 526 -7.97 14.20 18.91
C VAL A 526 -6.64 13.75 19.53
N VAL A 527 -5.65 14.66 19.60
CA VAL A 527 -4.35 14.37 20.19
C VAL A 527 -4.47 13.92 21.64
N LYS A 528 -5.30 14.62 22.45
CA LYS A 528 -5.53 14.24 23.86
C LYS A 528 -6.08 12.81 23.98
N ALA A 529 -7.09 12.47 23.19
CA ALA A 529 -7.69 11.14 23.21
C ALA A 529 -6.69 10.06 22.82
N ILE A 530 -5.84 10.32 21.81
CA ILE A 530 -4.81 9.35 21.39
C ILE A 530 -3.72 9.22 22.45
N ILE A 531 -3.27 10.31 23.09
CA ILE A 531 -2.29 10.23 24.20
C ILE A 531 -2.84 9.37 25.35
N GLN A 532 -4.11 9.55 25.73
CA GLN A 532 -4.74 8.70 26.76
C GLN A 532 -4.75 7.22 26.35
N ALA A 533 -5.03 6.92 25.08
CA ALA A 533 -4.97 5.55 24.56
C ALA A 533 -3.56 4.98 24.57
N CYS A 534 -2.56 5.75 24.16
CA CYS A 534 -1.15 5.37 24.20
C CYS A 534 -0.71 5.04 25.64
N ARG A 535 -1.07 5.87 26.61
CA ARG A 535 -0.80 5.62 28.04
C ARG A 535 -1.42 4.33 28.52
N TRP A 536 -2.68 4.10 28.18
CA TRP A 536 -3.38 2.87 28.54
C TRP A 536 -2.71 1.65 27.90
N LEU A 537 -2.32 1.74 26.62
CA LEU A 537 -1.62 0.68 25.92
C LEU A 537 -0.25 0.40 26.52
N ASP A 538 0.47 1.41 27.01
CA ASP A 538 1.84 1.23 27.50
C ASP A 538 1.93 0.45 28.81
N GLU A 539 0.82 0.33 29.54
CA GLU A 539 0.71 -0.56 30.70
C GLU A 539 0.65 -2.04 30.23
N PRO A 540 1.59 -2.91 30.66
CA PRO A 540 1.70 -4.27 30.15
C PRO A 540 0.43 -5.12 30.28
N ASP A 541 -0.30 -4.98 31.39
CA ASP A 541 -1.51 -5.77 31.67
C ASP A 541 -2.65 -5.47 30.68
N ASN A 542 -2.66 -4.26 30.10
CA ASN A 542 -3.68 -3.83 29.13
C ASN A 542 -3.42 -4.40 27.73
N ARG A 543 -2.21 -4.92 27.45
CA ARG A 543 -1.82 -5.43 26.13
C ARG A 543 -2.62 -6.68 25.71
N ILE A 544 -3.08 -7.48 26.68
CA ILE A 544 -3.92 -8.67 26.43
C ILE A 544 -5.31 -8.23 25.94
N GLU A 545 -5.96 -7.32 26.68
CA GLU A 545 -7.25 -6.74 26.26
C GLU A 545 -7.12 -6.04 24.89
N ALA A 546 -6.01 -5.33 24.65
CA ALA A 546 -5.75 -4.70 23.36
C ALA A 546 -5.67 -5.72 22.20
N ALA A 547 -5.01 -6.87 22.41
CA ALA A 547 -4.92 -7.93 21.42
C ALA A 547 -6.28 -8.52 21.07
N GLU A 548 -7.13 -8.77 22.08
CA GLU A 548 -8.51 -9.23 21.87
C GLU A 548 -9.32 -8.24 21.04
N ILE A 549 -9.24 -6.94 21.37
CA ILE A 549 -9.92 -5.88 20.61
C ILE A 549 -9.43 -5.86 19.16
N LEU A 550 -8.11 -5.83 18.94
CA LEU A 550 -7.52 -5.74 17.59
C LEU A 550 -7.79 -6.97 16.72
N SER A 551 -7.98 -8.13 17.33
CA SER A 551 -8.28 -9.38 16.62
C SER A 551 -9.62 -9.37 15.89
N GLN A 552 -10.53 -8.47 16.27
CA GLN A 552 -11.87 -8.40 15.68
C GLN A 552 -11.80 -8.07 14.18
N GLY A 553 -12.73 -8.64 13.40
CA GLY A 553 -12.75 -8.53 11.93
C GLY A 553 -12.76 -7.09 11.38
N ARG A 554 -13.31 -6.15 12.15
CA ARG A 554 -13.37 -4.71 11.84
C ARG A 554 -12.03 -3.97 12.04
N TYR A 555 -11.04 -4.59 12.69
CA TYR A 555 -9.72 -4.02 12.99
C TYR A 555 -8.61 -4.76 12.24
N VAL A 556 -7.69 -5.42 12.94
CA VAL A 556 -6.53 -6.09 12.33
C VAL A 556 -6.96 -7.43 11.71
N ASN A 557 -7.84 -8.16 12.38
CA ASN A 557 -8.29 -9.49 11.95
C ASN A 557 -7.13 -10.50 11.83
N ALA A 558 -6.21 -10.47 12.79
CA ALA A 558 -5.15 -11.46 12.95
C ALA A 558 -5.48 -12.36 14.17
N PRO A 559 -4.93 -13.58 14.26
CA PRO A 559 -5.11 -14.44 15.43
C PRO A 559 -4.70 -13.73 16.73
N VAL A 560 -5.51 -13.91 17.78
CA VAL A 560 -5.30 -13.26 19.08
C VAL A 560 -3.90 -13.58 19.63
N ASP A 561 -3.47 -14.84 19.56
CA ASP A 561 -2.16 -15.26 20.08
C ASP A 561 -0.99 -14.59 19.36
N VAL A 562 -1.13 -14.30 18.06
CA VAL A 562 -0.12 -13.56 17.27
C VAL A 562 -0.08 -12.10 17.71
N LEU A 563 -1.24 -11.48 17.93
CA LEU A 563 -1.34 -10.10 18.40
C LEU A 563 -0.82 -9.94 19.83
N GLU A 564 -1.14 -10.87 20.73
CA GLU A 564 -0.65 -10.89 22.11
C GLU A 564 0.88 -10.96 22.14
N LYS A 565 1.46 -11.91 21.40
CA LYS A 565 2.93 -12.06 21.30
C LYS A 565 3.58 -10.76 20.81
N SER A 566 3.03 -10.17 19.75
CA SER A 566 3.49 -8.89 19.21
C SER A 566 3.42 -7.77 20.24
N LEU A 567 2.26 -7.57 20.87
CA LEU A 567 2.01 -6.46 21.79
C LEU A 567 2.77 -6.58 23.11
N ALA A 568 3.02 -7.79 23.58
CA ALA A 568 3.77 -8.08 24.80
C ALA A 568 5.29 -8.17 24.59
N GLY A 569 5.77 -7.99 23.36
CA GLY A 569 7.20 -8.11 23.03
C GLY A 569 7.73 -9.54 23.20
N LEU A 570 6.88 -10.55 22.99
CA LEU A 570 7.23 -11.97 23.08
C LEU A 570 7.55 -12.51 21.69
N LEU A 571 8.79 -12.28 21.25
CA LEU A 571 9.22 -12.58 19.89
C LEU A 571 9.82 -13.97 19.75
N GLN A 572 9.68 -14.53 18.56
CA GLN A 572 10.31 -15.78 18.17
C GLN A 572 10.94 -15.58 16.80
N ASN A 573 12.19 -16.02 16.63
CA ASN A 573 12.88 -15.87 15.34
C ASN A 573 12.49 -16.97 14.35
N SER A 574 12.10 -18.16 14.84
CA SER A 574 11.64 -19.28 14.00
C SER A 574 10.70 -20.24 14.73
N SER A 575 9.85 -20.95 13.97
CA SER A 575 8.94 -21.97 14.51
C SER A 575 9.73 -23.07 15.21
N GLY A 576 9.79 -23.04 16.54
CA GLY A 576 10.50 -24.03 17.38
C GLY A 576 11.67 -23.47 18.19
N GLN A 577 12.05 -22.20 18.01
CA GLN A 577 12.99 -21.54 18.92
C GLN A 577 12.30 -21.00 20.18
N ALA A 578 13.06 -20.75 21.23
CA ALA A 578 12.53 -20.17 22.45
C ALA A 578 11.99 -18.76 22.21
N ILE A 579 10.87 -18.43 22.86
CA ILE A 579 10.33 -17.07 22.87
C ILE A 579 11.28 -16.19 23.68
N ARG A 580 11.70 -15.06 23.09
CA ARG A 580 12.49 -14.02 23.73
C ARG A 580 11.59 -12.85 24.08
N LYS A 581 11.67 -12.38 25.32
CA LYS A 581 11.07 -11.11 25.72
C LYS A 581 11.96 -9.94 25.27
N VAL A 582 11.39 -9.03 24.49
CA VAL A 582 12.00 -7.78 24.04
C VAL A 582 11.12 -6.65 24.56
N GLU A 583 11.52 -6.07 25.69
CA GLU A 583 10.70 -5.13 26.46
C GLU A 583 10.29 -3.89 25.66
N ASP A 584 11.23 -3.33 24.91
CA ASP A 584 11.01 -2.11 24.11
C ASP A 584 10.65 -2.42 22.66
N PHE A 585 10.12 -3.62 22.37
CA PHE A 585 9.77 -3.99 21.01
C PHE A 585 8.71 -3.07 20.39
N ASN A 586 7.72 -2.64 21.18
CA ASN A 586 6.74 -1.64 20.76
C ASN A 586 6.35 -0.73 21.93
N VAL A 587 6.67 0.55 21.81
CA VAL A 587 6.53 1.55 22.88
C VAL A 587 5.48 2.58 22.47
N PHE A 588 4.38 2.69 23.22
CA PHE A 588 3.28 3.59 22.85
C PHE A 588 3.35 4.94 23.54
N HIS A 589 3.91 5.05 24.76
CA HIS A 589 3.89 6.31 25.52
C HIS A 589 5.19 6.70 26.21
N ARG A 590 5.81 5.79 26.97
CA ARG A 590 7.06 6.06 27.71
C ARG A 590 8.17 6.52 26.77
N TYR A 591 9.23 7.08 27.35
CA TYR A 591 10.36 7.64 26.59
C TYR A 591 10.00 8.79 25.65
N GLN A 592 8.91 9.50 25.97
CA GLN A 592 8.35 10.53 25.09
C GLN A 592 8.02 10.02 23.69
N ALA A 593 7.53 8.78 23.60
CA ALA A 593 7.15 8.15 22.34
C ALA A 593 6.18 8.98 21.50
N ASN A 594 5.30 9.76 22.15
CA ASN A 594 4.32 10.59 21.44
C ASN A 594 4.83 11.98 21.06
N TYR A 595 5.97 12.42 21.60
CA TYR A 595 6.53 13.75 21.30
C TYR A 595 7.22 13.77 19.94
N LEU A 596 7.01 14.86 19.20
CA LEU A 596 7.54 15.05 17.86
C LEU A 596 8.92 15.70 17.89
N TRP A 597 9.96 14.88 18.02
CA TRP A 597 11.36 15.32 17.88
C TRP A 597 11.63 15.76 16.44
N ARG A 598 12.02 17.02 16.24
CA ARG A 598 12.47 17.54 14.95
C ARG A 598 13.71 16.80 14.44
N SER A 599 14.58 16.29 15.32
CA SER A 599 15.70 15.41 14.95
C SER A 599 15.22 14.20 14.13
N HIS A 600 14.14 13.55 14.56
CA HIS A 600 13.51 12.44 13.83
C HIS A 600 13.07 12.83 12.41
N ALA A 601 12.42 13.99 12.25
CA ALA A 601 12.02 14.49 10.93
C ALA A 601 13.21 14.72 10.01
N VAL A 602 14.26 15.37 10.54
CA VAL A 602 15.49 15.65 9.79
C VAL A 602 16.20 14.34 9.41
N TRP A 603 16.15 13.31 10.26
CA TRP A 603 16.71 12.00 9.94
C TRP A 603 16.01 11.38 8.71
N PHE A 604 14.67 11.37 8.67
CA PHE A 604 13.95 10.86 7.49
C PHE A 604 14.29 11.62 6.21
N LEU A 605 14.31 12.96 6.27
CA LEU A 605 14.71 13.79 5.13
C LEU A 605 16.17 13.50 4.71
N SER A 606 17.07 13.24 5.66
CA SER A 606 18.45 12.88 5.36
C SER A 606 18.54 11.55 4.60
N GLN A 607 17.70 10.57 4.94
CA GLN A 607 17.67 9.29 4.24
C GLN A 607 17.05 9.44 2.85
N MET A 608 16.03 10.29 2.68
CA MET A 608 15.48 10.64 1.36
C MET A 608 16.55 11.21 0.43
N VAL A 609 17.39 12.13 0.93
CA VAL A 609 18.50 12.71 0.18
C VAL A 609 19.60 11.69 -0.07
N ARG A 610 20.00 10.93 0.95
CA ARG A 610 21.05 9.90 0.86
C ARG A 610 20.79 8.90 -0.25
N TRP A 611 19.52 8.50 -0.44
CA TRP A 611 19.10 7.54 -1.45
C TRP A 611 18.65 8.19 -2.76
N GLY A 612 18.88 9.49 -2.95
CA GLY A 612 18.57 10.19 -4.20
C GLY A 612 17.09 10.31 -4.54
N HIS A 613 16.19 10.04 -3.57
CA HIS A 613 14.75 10.23 -3.75
C HIS A 613 14.37 11.72 -3.78
N VAL A 614 15.23 12.56 -3.17
CA VAL A 614 15.05 14.00 -3.05
C VAL A 614 16.38 14.69 -3.33
N SER A 615 16.32 15.88 -3.92
CA SER A 615 17.50 16.69 -4.19
C SER A 615 18.22 17.11 -2.91
N ASN A 616 19.55 17.28 -2.99
CA ASN A 616 20.41 17.63 -1.85
C ASN A 616 20.34 19.12 -1.45
N ASP A 617 19.58 19.94 -2.16
CA ASP A 617 19.40 21.37 -1.92
C ASP A 617 18.18 21.70 -1.04
N ILE A 618 17.46 20.70 -0.53
CA ILE A 618 16.30 20.93 0.34
C ILE A 618 16.68 21.65 1.65
N ASN A 619 15.72 22.42 2.17
CA ASN A 619 15.83 23.05 3.48
C ASN A 619 15.20 22.16 4.56
N PHE A 620 16.04 21.33 5.20
CA PHE A 620 15.64 20.39 6.26
C PHE A 620 14.88 21.06 7.40
N GLU A 621 15.34 22.23 7.85
CA GLU A 621 14.73 22.94 8.97
C GLU A 621 13.34 23.47 8.63
N ASN A 622 13.20 24.14 7.48
CA ASN A 622 11.92 24.69 7.07
C ASN A 622 10.88 23.59 6.85
N ILE A 623 11.27 22.51 6.17
CA ILE A 623 10.37 21.37 5.92
C ILE A 623 9.91 20.76 7.25
N SER A 624 10.85 20.36 8.11
CA SER A 624 10.53 19.70 9.39
C SER A 624 9.64 20.58 10.29
N ARG A 625 9.93 21.88 10.42
CA ARG A 625 9.09 22.81 11.20
C ARG A 625 7.70 23.02 10.61
N SER A 626 7.58 23.00 9.29
CA SER A 626 6.29 23.20 8.62
C SER A 626 5.35 21.98 8.73
N VAL A 627 5.90 20.80 9.03
CA VAL A 627 5.15 19.54 9.11
C VAL A 627 4.86 19.14 10.57
N TYR A 628 5.82 19.33 11.48
CA TYR A 628 5.69 18.92 12.89
C TYR A 628 5.03 20.03 13.73
N ARG A 629 3.74 19.87 14.03
CA ARG A 629 2.89 20.83 14.76
C ARG A 629 2.98 20.63 16.27
N ARG A 630 4.16 20.88 16.83
CA ARG A 630 4.46 20.64 18.26
C ARG A 630 3.59 21.44 19.21
N GLU A 631 3.10 22.61 18.80
CA GLU A 631 2.22 23.44 19.62
C GLU A 631 0.86 22.78 19.89
N ILE A 632 0.35 21.97 18.95
CA ILE A 632 -0.88 21.17 19.15
C ILE A 632 -0.61 20.08 20.19
N TYR A 633 0.51 19.37 20.08
CA TYR A 633 0.94 18.39 21.08
C TYR A 633 1.10 19.01 22.46
N ALA A 634 1.88 20.10 22.56
CA ALA A 634 2.21 20.74 23.82
C ALA A 634 0.94 21.19 24.55
N LYS A 635 -0.04 21.72 23.80
CA LYS A 635 -1.33 22.09 24.39
C LYS A 635 -2.11 20.87 24.88
N ALA A 636 -2.18 19.80 24.09
CA ALA A 636 -2.85 18.56 24.48
C ALA A 636 -2.20 17.90 25.71
N ALA A 637 -0.87 17.79 25.73
CA ALA A 637 -0.09 17.24 26.82
C ALA A 637 -0.25 18.07 28.11
N SER A 638 -0.15 19.40 28.01
CA SER A 638 -0.37 20.32 29.13
C SER A 638 -1.78 20.20 29.71
N ASP A 639 -2.81 20.08 28.87
CA ASP A 639 -4.20 19.87 29.31
C ASP A 639 -4.40 18.51 30.02
N LEU A 640 -3.50 17.55 29.79
CA LEU A 640 -3.45 16.24 30.46
C LEU A 640 -2.49 16.21 31.66
N GLY A 641 -1.81 17.32 31.97
CA GLY A 641 -0.81 17.42 33.04
C GLY A 641 0.47 16.66 32.76
N LEU A 642 0.84 16.49 31.48
CA LEU A 642 2.05 15.78 31.05
C LEU A 642 3.20 16.76 30.76
N PRO A 643 4.45 16.37 31.07
CA PRO A 643 5.62 17.20 30.80
C PRO A 643 5.87 17.32 29.30
N VAL A 644 6.23 18.52 28.86
CA VAL A 644 6.56 18.82 27.46
C VAL A 644 8.03 19.23 27.38
N PRO A 645 8.87 18.54 26.57
CA PRO A 645 10.27 18.93 26.42
C PRO A 645 10.41 20.35 25.87
N SER A 646 11.34 21.13 26.43
CA SER A 646 11.63 22.50 25.97
C SER A 646 12.39 22.50 24.63
N SER A 647 13.22 21.48 24.38
CA SER A 647 13.88 21.26 23.10
C SER A 647 13.02 20.44 22.13
N ASP A 648 13.19 20.68 20.83
CA ASP A 648 12.65 19.82 19.77
C ASP A 648 13.69 18.94 19.09
N CYS A 649 14.97 19.12 19.40
CA CYS A 649 16.04 18.28 18.90
C CYS A 649 16.73 17.57 20.06
N LYS A 650 17.11 16.33 19.79
CA LYS A 650 18.08 15.57 20.56
C LYS A 650 19.10 14.98 19.59
N ILE A 651 20.26 14.61 20.10
CA ILE A 651 21.26 13.91 19.32
C ILE A 651 20.92 12.41 19.42
N GLU A 652 20.80 11.74 18.27
CA GLU A 652 20.50 10.31 18.23
C GLU A 652 21.82 9.52 18.13
N GLY A 653 21.83 8.28 18.63
CA GLY A 653 22.98 7.39 18.52
C GLY A 653 24.04 7.59 19.61
N GLU A 654 23.65 8.11 20.78
CA GLU A 654 24.57 8.42 21.90
C GLU A 654 24.35 7.51 23.11
N HIS A 655 23.13 7.01 23.31
CA HIS A 655 22.73 6.30 24.51
C HIS A 655 22.39 4.84 24.18
N ASP A 656 23.13 3.89 24.73
CA ASP A 656 22.86 2.44 24.63
C ASP A 656 21.93 1.92 25.74
N GLU A 657 21.65 2.75 26.74
CA GLU A 657 20.72 2.49 27.84
C GLU A 657 19.73 3.65 28.03
N SER A 658 18.77 3.49 28.95
CA SER A 658 17.85 4.56 29.33
C SER A 658 18.62 5.74 29.96
N TRP A 659 18.16 6.97 29.68
CA TRP A 659 18.81 8.20 30.12
C TRP A 659 17.78 9.25 30.53
N CYS A 660 18.22 10.32 31.21
CA CYS A 660 17.34 11.40 31.65
C CYS A 660 17.56 12.66 30.81
N LEU A 661 16.48 13.19 30.23
CA LEU A 661 16.46 14.50 29.63
C LEU A 661 16.00 15.53 30.65
N SER A 662 16.85 16.53 30.93
CA SER A 662 16.45 17.68 31.75
C SER A 662 15.50 18.59 30.96
N THR A 663 14.34 18.88 31.53
CA THR A 663 13.33 19.82 31.01
C THR A 663 13.07 20.92 32.03
N GLU A 664 12.39 22.00 31.62
CA GLU A 664 12.03 23.11 32.54
C GLU A 664 11.13 22.64 33.70
N ASP A 665 10.31 21.60 33.47
CA ASP A 665 9.35 21.05 34.42
C ASP A 665 9.86 19.81 35.17
N GLY A 666 11.13 19.42 35.00
CA GLY A 666 11.76 18.27 35.67
C GLY A 666 12.56 17.37 34.75
N GLU A 667 12.92 16.17 35.21
CA GLU A 667 13.61 15.16 34.40
C GLU A 667 12.61 14.20 33.74
N VAL A 668 12.83 13.91 32.47
CA VAL A 668 12.03 12.95 31.70
C VAL A 668 12.91 11.77 31.31
N VAL A 669 12.47 10.56 31.66
CA VAL A 669 13.16 9.33 31.27
C VAL A 669 12.99 9.09 29.77
N MET A 670 14.10 8.86 29.11
CA MET A 670 14.25 8.54 27.69
C MET A 670 14.83 7.13 27.54
N GLY A 671 14.48 6.46 26.44
CA GLY A 671 15.03 5.15 26.12
C GLY A 671 16.35 5.26 25.36
N ALA A 672 17.03 4.13 25.18
CA ALA A 672 18.22 4.02 24.32
C ALA A 672 17.91 4.52 22.90
N ASP A 673 18.89 5.12 22.23
CA ASP A 673 18.76 5.69 20.87
C ASP A 673 19.88 5.26 19.92
N MET A 674 20.63 4.22 20.29
CA MET A 674 21.79 3.73 19.55
C MET A 674 21.40 3.19 18.16
N PHE A 675 22.17 3.54 17.13
CA PHE A 675 22.13 2.89 15.82
C PHE A 675 22.99 1.61 15.84
N MET A 676 22.66 0.63 15.01
CA MET A 676 23.41 -0.64 14.91
C MET A 676 24.90 -0.47 14.57
N ASP A 677 25.28 0.64 13.93
CA ASP A 677 26.66 0.96 13.58
C ASP A 677 27.30 2.01 14.51
N ARG A 678 26.62 2.38 15.60
CA ARG A 678 27.02 3.38 16.61
C ARG A 678 27.32 4.76 16.03
N ARG A 679 26.78 5.09 14.86
CA ARG A 679 26.86 6.47 14.34
C ARG A 679 26.03 7.40 15.20
N ARG A 680 26.57 8.60 15.41
CA ARG A 680 25.83 9.72 16.01
C ARG A 680 25.15 10.53 14.92
N PHE A 681 23.92 10.94 15.15
CA PHE A 681 23.15 11.80 14.26
C PHE A 681 22.77 13.10 14.96
N ASP A 682 23.35 14.20 14.47
CA ASP A 682 23.06 15.56 14.88
C ASP A 682 22.29 16.27 13.77
N ALA A 683 21.05 16.68 14.06
CA ALA A 683 20.17 17.33 13.10
C ALA A 683 20.70 18.67 12.58
N GLU A 684 21.57 19.34 13.33
CA GLU A 684 22.22 20.58 12.91
C GLU A 684 23.38 20.33 11.93
N LYS A 685 23.93 19.10 11.93
CA LYS A 685 25.03 18.66 11.06
C LYS A 685 24.60 17.59 10.07
N VAL A 686 23.36 17.68 9.59
CA VAL A 686 22.74 16.68 8.68
C VAL A 686 23.56 16.45 7.40
N ARG A 687 24.20 17.49 6.85
CA ARG A 687 25.02 17.35 5.62
C ARG A 687 26.29 16.53 5.89
N ASP A 688 26.95 16.76 7.02
CA ASP A 688 28.12 15.97 7.44
C ASP A 688 27.72 14.52 7.67
N TYR A 689 26.56 14.29 8.28
CA TYR A 689 26.01 12.96 8.47
C TYR A 689 25.79 12.22 7.13
N ILE A 690 25.17 12.88 6.13
CA ILE A 690 24.98 12.29 4.80
C ILE A 690 26.32 11.98 4.13
N GLN A 691 27.30 12.89 4.22
CA GLN A 691 28.63 12.72 3.65
C GLN A 691 29.47 11.65 4.37
N SER A 692 29.14 11.33 5.62
CA SER A 692 29.84 10.30 6.40
C SER A 692 29.59 8.88 5.89
N PHE A 693 28.60 8.67 5.03
CA PHE A 693 28.34 7.37 4.40
C PHE A 693 29.27 7.18 3.21
N ALA A 694 30.02 6.08 3.21
CA ALA A 694 30.84 5.70 2.07
C ALA A 694 29.97 5.41 0.83
N ALA A 695 30.50 5.72 -0.35
CA ALA A 695 29.90 5.24 -1.60
C ALA A 695 29.89 3.70 -1.58
N LEU A 696 28.76 3.10 -1.99
CA LEU A 696 28.60 1.65 -2.03
C LEU A 696 29.17 1.11 -3.36
N PRO A 697 30.35 0.47 -3.38
CA PRO A 697 30.96 -0.04 -4.61
C PRO A 697 30.06 -1.10 -5.25
N ALA A 698 30.24 -1.39 -6.55
CA ALA A 698 29.52 -2.50 -7.17
C ALA A 698 29.99 -3.83 -6.58
N LEU A 699 29.05 -4.66 -6.14
CA LEU A 699 29.39 -6.00 -5.64
C LEU A 699 30.07 -6.83 -6.74
N SER A 700 29.77 -6.55 -8.02
CA SER A 700 30.50 -7.09 -9.18
C SER A 700 32.00 -6.78 -9.15
N ASP A 701 32.38 -5.61 -8.66
CA ASP A 701 33.77 -5.12 -8.69
C ASP A 701 34.60 -5.71 -7.54
N THR A 702 33.92 -6.22 -6.50
CA THR A 702 34.56 -6.91 -5.36
C THR A 702 34.74 -8.41 -5.57
N ILE A 703 34.24 -8.96 -6.70
CA ILE A 703 34.47 -10.35 -7.07
C ILE A 703 35.82 -10.42 -7.77
N GLU A 704 36.89 -10.76 -7.05
CA GLU A 704 38.09 -11.27 -7.68
C GLU A 704 37.70 -12.52 -8.48
N VAL A 705 37.83 -12.43 -9.80
CA VAL A 705 37.74 -13.59 -10.67
C VAL A 705 38.95 -14.45 -10.35
N ASP A 706 38.79 -15.43 -9.46
CA ASP A 706 39.80 -16.46 -9.24
C ASP A 706 39.87 -17.32 -10.52
N SER A 707 40.63 -16.84 -11.49
CA SER A 707 40.90 -17.50 -12.77
C SER A 707 41.64 -18.84 -12.62
N THR A 708 41.89 -19.29 -11.39
CA THR A 708 42.68 -20.48 -11.08
C THR A 708 41.84 -21.74 -10.83
N GLN A 709 40.50 -21.64 -10.73
CA GLN A 709 39.63 -22.82 -10.55
C GLN A 709 38.97 -23.35 -11.84
N ALA A 710 38.93 -22.58 -12.93
CA ALA A 710 38.36 -23.03 -14.20
C ALA A 710 39.26 -24.04 -14.95
N THR A 711 40.55 -24.15 -14.62
CA THR A 711 41.51 -25.01 -15.33
C THR A 711 41.69 -26.41 -14.71
N LYS A 712 41.03 -26.72 -13.58
CA LYS A 712 41.10 -28.05 -12.93
C LYS A 712 39.90 -28.96 -13.19
N ALA A 713 38.84 -28.47 -13.84
CA ALA A 713 37.66 -29.27 -14.18
C ALA A 713 37.65 -29.81 -15.63
N LEU A 714 38.74 -29.59 -16.38
CA LEU A 714 38.93 -30.11 -17.75
C LEU A 714 40.06 -31.16 -17.85
N SER A 715 40.58 -31.65 -16.72
CA SER A 715 41.65 -32.66 -16.68
C SER A 715 41.51 -33.73 -15.59
N ALA A 716 40.29 -34.02 -15.14
CA ALA A 716 40.00 -35.17 -14.27
C ALA A 716 38.78 -35.95 -14.75
#